data_AF-A0A8H6U9N6-F1
#
_entry.id   AF-A0A8H6U9N6-F1
#
_cell.length_a   1.000
_cell.length_b   1.000
_cell.length_c   1.000
_cell.angle_alpha   90.00
_cell.angle_beta   90.00
_cell.angle_gamma   90.00
#
_symmetry.space_group_name_H-M   'P 1'
#
loop_
_entity.id
_entity.type
_entity.pdbx_description
1 polymer ?
#
loop_
_entity_poly.entity_id
_entity_poly.type
_entity_poly.pdbx_seq_one_letter_code
_entity_poly.pdbx_strand_id
1 'polypeptide(L)'
;MAQDSQTTTDLGPALVRGIWAAVIIAVIIVILRVFAKIKIRQFRVDDVLMMISVILVLISTVFLTKCVQHGFGKNLLILVAEQPHDVEMVLKYIAIQVPLVTISTTIARCSFILYLLAILGNNKNYQIALWAVMVLQFAGNVVSAVLPLSICRNPRILWDPTTKTTCGDIHAVIDFAYYSNTANSACDLFLAVFPTLIFWNLNLKLRIKISLIILLSLGLVAMVASIIKTTKLNAVPSVTNLGASGGVELIRWGYVENAIIIITSSVPCIRPLIISSVRKFSSRGYSRSYELTGPTGQRRTGQDETAQSRRTRRFTKNGTVDTGSIERILDEGNTTNTTVSGRRDSPTHLDQGITKQVEISLANRVNWRATIIVRDAHRANSGNHSWPGDHPGTVPHTSASITHIILLGLRNNYKHDLCILRFWKPCYFLPLTIMMFHRNAFGLALASLLLLNPKSAAAGKALDQTPQMGWNSWNTFKSNINASVVETTVQLFETLGLKDAGYEYILLDEGWSDYSRTADGYLQPNLTSFPNGIKPLIDDIHAKGLKIGLYGDSGIMTCGFRPGSWGYEERDAQTLASWGVDYWKYDNCGGFQAMTESPQVRFGVMQKALELSGREIFYSVCEWGYQFPWHWGGKIGHSYRLSGDITAKFTNETGCACKTAYCLNTGYAGCSVLSIIRKMREISQYQTQGHWLDMDMLEIGNGDMTLYQQQTHFAFWAALKSPLIIGADLSKLSDESVAVLSNKDIIALSQDSLGQAVHYIEAASEEGAWQVWAGQVRGGYVILLLNEKSYPQDLSVSFADLGLGIKGPVKAAELWSHRSLGKVDGYKGVLQPYQTLVFRLQV
;
A
#
# COMPACT_ATOMS: atom_id res chain seq x y z
N MET A 1 27.79 -49.85 60.61
CA MET A 1 26.43 -50.15 60.14
C MET A 1 25.66 -48.83 60.09
N ALA A 2 24.91 -48.60 59.01
CA ALA A 2 24.21 -47.36 58.62
C ALA A 2 25.07 -46.28 57.90
N GLN A 3 25.38 -46.54 56.63
CA GLN A 3 25.51 -45.50 55.61
C GLN A 3 24.10 -44.91 55.39
N ASP A 4 23.95 -43.60 55.61
CA ASP A 4 22.73 -42.89 55.28
C ASP A 4 22.76 -42.57 53.77
N SER A 5 21.91 -43.26 53.02
CA SER A 5 21.82 -43.14 51.56
C SER A 5 21.18 -41.80 51.19
N GLN A 6 21.99 -40.78 50.90
CA GLN A 6 21.50 -39.63 50.13
C GLN A 6 21.12 -40.13 48.74
N THR A 7 19.81 -40.26 48.51
CA THR A 7 19.19 -40.50 47.21
C THR A 7 19.65 -39.40 46.24
N THR A 8 20.61 -39.73 45.37
CA THR A 8 21.02 -38.90 44.22
C THR A 8 19.80 -38.68 43.32
N THR A 9 19.17 -37.53 43.46
CA THR A 9 17.99 -37.15 42.68
C THR A 9 18.44 -36.77 41.28
N ASP A 10 18.25 -37.67 40.31
CA ASP A 10 18.53 -37.40 38.90
C ASP A 10 17.45 -36.47 38.32
N LEU A 11 17.84 -35.22 38.06
CA LEU A 11 16.95 -34.19 37.53
C LEU A 11 16.90 -34.17 35.99
N GLY A 12 17.76 -34.95 35.31
CA GLY A 12 17.92 -34.96 33.86
C GLY A 12 16.68 -35.44 33.10
N PRO A 13 16.09 -36.61 33.43
CA PRO A 13 14.89 -37.11 32.77
C PRO A 13 13.67 -36.19 32.93
N ALA A 14 13.55 -35.51 34.07
CA ALA A 14 12.50 -34.53 34.30
C ALA A 14 12.69 -33.28 33.42
N LEU A 15 13.93 -32.81 33.25
CA LEU A 15 14.29 -31.69 32.39
C LEU A 15 13.91 -31.97 30.92
N VAL A 16 14.32 -33.11 30.38
CA VAL A 16 14.09 -33.49 28.98
C VAL A 16 12.59 -33.62 28.68
N ARG A 17 11.81 -34.24 29.57
CA ARG A 17 10.34 -34.33 29.41
C ARG A 17 9.68 -32.96 29.33
N GLY A 18 10.07 -32.04 30.22
CA GLY A 18 9.54 -30.67 30.24
C GLY A 18 9.88 -29.90 28.96
N ILE A 19 11.13 -30.02 28.49
CA ILE A 19 11.59 -29.31 27.28
C ILE A 19 10.93 -29.86 26.02
N TRP A 20 10.84 -31.19 25.85
CA TRP A 20 10.15 -31.77 24.71
C TRP A 20 8.67 -31.36 24.67
N ALA A 21 7.99 -31.32 25.81
CA ALA A 21 6.61 -30.85 25.87
C ALA A 21 6.49 -29.39 25.37
N ALA A 22 7.35 -28.48 25.84
CA ALA A 22 7.37 -27.09 25.40
C ALA A 22 7.70 -26.95 23.90
N VAL A 23 8.69 -27.68 23.40
CA VAL A 23 9.12 -27.64 21.99
C VAL A 23 8.05 -28.20 21.06
N ILE A 24 7.38 -29.30 21.43
CA ILE A 24 6.27 -29.87 20.63
C ILE A 24 5.13 -28.87 20.48
N ILE A 25 4.76 -28.18 21.57
CA ILE A 25 3.73 -27.13 21.54
C ILE A 25 4.16 -26.01 20.59
N ALA A 26 5.41 -25.55 20.68
CA ALA A 26 5.94 -24.52 19.79
C ALA A 26 5.93 -24.94 18.32
N VAL A 27 6.30 -26.18 18.00
CA VAL A 27 6.27 -26.73 16.64
C VAL A 27 4.85 -26.75 16.08
N ILE A 28 3.86 -27.22 16.85
CA ILE A 28 2.45 -27.25 16.42
C ILE A 28 1.98 -25.82 16.10
N ILE A 29 2.31 -24.86 16.95
CA ILE A 29 1.93 -23.45 16.76
C ILE A 29 2.59 -22.87 15.50
N VAL A 30 3.85 -23.20 15.22
CA VAL A 30 4.52 -22.72 13.99
C VAL A 30 3.97 -23.39 12.74
N ILE A 31 3.61 -24.68 12.78
CA ILE A 31 2.91 -25.34 11.67
C ILE A 31 1.58 -24.64 11.39
N LEU A 32 0.81 -24.31 12.44
CA LEU A 32 -0.42 -23.54 12.31
C LEU A 32 -0.18 -22.14 11.73
N ARG A 33 0.90 -21.46 12.14
CA ARG A 33 1.33 -20.17 11.56
C ARG A 33 1.61 -20.31 10.07
N VAL A 34 2.41 -21.29 9.66
CA VAL A 34 2.78 -21.50 8.25
C VAL A 34 1.52 -21.82 7.43
N PHE A 35 0.66 -22.69 7.94
CA PHE A 35 -0.62 -23.00 7.28
C PHE A 35 -1.51 -21.74 7.15
N ALA A 36 -1.61 -20.92 8.21
CA ALA A 36 -2.36 -19.66 8.16
C ALA A 36 -1.81 -18.73 7.08
N LYS A 37 -0.49 -18.56 7.03
CA LYS A 37 0.21 -17.65 6.13
C LYS A 37 0.16 -18.11 4.67
N ILE A 38 0.27 -19.42 4.42
CA ILE A 38 0.08 -20.00 3.09
C ILE A 38 -1.36 -19.82 2.63
N LYS A 39 -2.35 -20.06 3.51
CA LYS A 39 -3.78 -19.88 3.18
C LYS A 39 -4.12 -18.43 2.81
N ILE A 40 -3.42 -17.46 3.41
CA ILE A 40 -3.61 -16.02 3.16
C ILE A 40 -2.64 -15.51 2.07
N ARG A 41 -1.81 -16.38 1.47
CA ARG A 41 -0.79 -16.04 0.46
C ARG A 41 0.19 -14.91 0.86
N GLN A 42 0.39 -14.70 2.17
CA GLN A 42 1.29 -13.67 2.72
C GLN A 42 2.54 -14.30 3.36
N PHE A 43 3.22 -15.18 2.64
CA PHE A 43 4.44 -15.84 3.12
C PHE A 43 5.65 -14.92 2.92
N ARG A 44 6.33 -14.55 4.02
CA ARG A 44 7.40 -13.55 4.02
C ARG A 44 8.70 -14.09 4.63
N VAL A 45 9.78 -13.31 4.55
CA VAL A 45 11.11 -13.65 5.09
C VAL A 45 11.06 -13.91 6.61
N ASP A 46 10.19 -13.22 7.35
CA ASP A 46 10.02 -13.46 8.79
C ASP A 46 9.49 -14.87 9.08
N ASP A 47 8.63 -15.44 8.24
CA ASP A 47 8.13 -16.81 8.40
C ASP A 47 9.23 -17.85 8.13
N VAL A 48 10.12 -17.59 7.16
CA VAL A 48 11.29 -18.43 6.88
C VAL A 48 12.25 -18.46 8.08
N LEU A 49 12.54 -17.29 8.66
CA LEU A 49 13.37 -17.20 9.87
C LEU A 49 12.74 -17.93 11.05
N MET A 50 11.41 -17.87 11.22
CA MET A 50 10.73 -18.62 12.27
C MET A 50 10.87 -20.14 12.09
N MET A 51 10.75 -20.65 10.86
CA MET A 51 10.98 -22.07 10.58
C MET A 51 12.43 -22.50 10.90
N ILE A 52 13.41 -21.67 10.52
CA ILE A 52 14.82 -21.93 10.84
C ILE A 52 15.03 -21.98 12.36
N SER A 53 14.44 -21.04 13.11
CA SER A 53 14.53 -21.02 14.58
C SER A 53 13.99 -22.32 15.21
N VAL A 54 12.85 -22.83 14.72
CA VAL A 54 12.24 -24.08 15.20
C VAL A 54 13.09 -25.31 14.86
N ILE A 55 13.67 -25.36 13.67
CA ILE A 55 14.59 -26.44 13.29
C ILE A 55 15.82 -26.44 14.22
N LEU A 56 16.37 -25.26 14.51
CA LEU A 56 17.52 -25.14 15.41
C LEU A 56 17.22 -25.58 16.85
N VAL A 57 16.04 -25.23 17.41
CA VAL A 57 15.68 -25.68 18.76
C VAL A 57 15.41 -27.19 18.80
N LEU A 58 14.84 -27.77 17.73
CA LEU A 58 14.68 -29.23 17.62
C LEU A 58 16.02 -29.95 17.63
N ILE A 59 16.96 -29.51 16.79
CA ILE A 59 18.33 -30.06 16.76
C ILE A 59 18.98 -29.94 18.13
N SER A 60 18.88 -28.77 18.78
CA SER A 60 19.42 -28.56 20.11
C SER A 60 18.80 -29.48 21.16
N THR A 61 17.49 -29.73 21.09
CA THR A 61 16.78 -30.63 22.02
C THR A 61 17.21 -32.09 21.87
N VAL A 62 17.56 -32.52 20.65
CA VAL A 62 18.15 -33.85 20.41
C VAL A 62 19.52 -33.95 21.09
N PHE A 63 20.37 -32.93 20.96
CA PHE A 63 21.66 -32.90 21.64
C PHE A 63 21.52 -32.85 23.16
N LEU A 64 20.55 -32.12 23.71
CA LEU A 64 20.24 -32.15 25.14
C LEU A 64 19.78 -33.55 25.60
N THR A 65 19.01 -34.26 24.77
CA THR A 65 18.57 -35.63 25.07
C THR A 65 19.79 -36.57 25.14
N LYS A 66 20.75 -36.43 24.22
CA LYS A 66 22.03 -37.16 24.30
C LYS A 66 22.85 -36.77 25.52
N CYS A 67 22.90 -35.49 25.85
CA CYS A 67 23.58 -34.98 27.04
C CYS A 67 23.04 -35.64 28.33
N VAL A 68 21.72 -35.77 28.47
CA VAL A 68 21.09 -36.43 29.64
C VAL A 68 21.32 -37.94 29.64
N GLN A 69 21.38 -38.59 28.48
CA GLN A 69 21.70 -40.03 28.38
C GLN A 69 23.09 -40.35 28.96
N HIS A 70 24.06 -39.44 28.82
CA HIS A 70 25.40 -39.54 29.39
C HIS A 70 25.51 -39.04 30.85
N GLY A 71 24.39 -38.84 31.54
CA GLY A 71 24.37 -38.55 32.98
C GLY A 71 24.22 -37.08 33.38
N PHE A 72 23.92 -36.18 32.44
CA PHE A 72 23.59 -34.79 32.79
C PHE A 72 22.33 -34.70 33.67
N GLY A 73 22.45 -34.05 34.84
CA GLY A 73 21.40 -33.99 35.87
C GLY A 73 21.75 -34.73 37.17
N LYS A 74 22.85 -35.48 37.18
CA LYS A 74 23.48 -36.08 38.37
C LYS A 74 24.70 -35.24 38.80
N ASN A 75 25.17 -35.42 40.03
CA ASN A 75 26.37 -34.72 40.51
C ASN A 75 27.61 -35.15 39.70
N LEU A 76 28.17 -34.21 38.93
CA LEU A 76 29.32 -34.46 38.04
C LEU A 76 30.56 -34.97 38.76
N LEU A 77 30.76 -34.66 40.05
CA LEU A 77 31.92 -35.17 40.81
C LEU A 77 31.87 -36.69 41.03
N ILE A 78 30.67 -37.25 41.16
CA ILE A 78 30.48 -38.70 41.32
C ILE A 78 30.70 -39.40 39.96
N LEU A 79 30.21 -38.80 38.87
CA LEU A 79 30.41 -39.29 37.51
C LEU A 79 31.89 -39.24 37.07
N VAL A 80 32.64 -38.21 37.46
CA VAL A 80 34.09 -38.12 37.20
C VAL A 80 34.85 -39.25 37.90
N ALA A 81 34.39 -39.69 39.07
CA ALA A 81 35.03 -40.78 39.82
C ALA A 81 34.70 -42.17 39.26
N GLU A 82 33.54 -42.36 38.63
CA GLU A 82 33.08 -43.67 38.12
C GLU A 82 33.31 -43.85 36.61
N GLN A 83 33.06 -42.84 35.77
CA GLN A 83 33.09 -42.93 34.30
C GLN A 83 33.55 -41.60 33.64
N PRO A 84 34.87 -41.38 33.45
CA PRO A 84 35.39 -40.11 32.93
C PRO A 84 35.03 -39.83 31.46
N HIS A 85 34.77 -40.87 30.65
CA HIS A 85 34.39 -40.72 29.24
C HIS A 85 33.00 -40.07 29.05
N ASP A 86 32.06 -40.36 29.94
CA ASP A 86 30.71 -39.82 29.86
C ASP A 86 30.66 -38.32 30.22
N VAL A 87 31.55 -37.86 31.11
CA VAL A 87 31.69 -36.44 31.47
C VAL A 87 32.18 -35.61 30.28
N GLU A 88 33.16 -36.10 29.54
CA GLU A 88 33.64 -35.45 28.31
C GLU A 88 32.49 -35.32 27.29
N MET A 89 31.68 -36.36 27.12
CA MET A 89 30.52 -36.32 26.21
C MET A 89 29.44 -35.34 26.66
N VAL A 90 29.14 -35.26 27.97
CA VAL A 90 28.21 -34.27 28.54
C VAL A 90 28.69 -32.85 28.21
N LEU A 91 29.96 -32.53 28.44
CA LEU A 91 30.52 -31.21 28.17
C LEU A 91 30.52 -30.87 26.67
N LYS A 92 30.84 -31.84 25.80
CA LYS A 92 30.74 -31.67 24.33
C LYS A 92 29.33 -31.28 23.91
N TYR A 93 28.32 -32.03 24.38
CA TYR A 93 26.95 -31.76 23.99
C TYR A 93 26.46 -30.42 24.54
N ILE A 94 26.85 -30.02 25.76
CA ILE A 94 26.56 -28.68 26.31
C ILE A 94 27.17 -27.58 25.45
N ALA A 95 28.45 -27.71 25.07
CA ALA A 95 29.16 -26.75 24.24
C ALA A 95 28.51 -26.58 22.85
N ILE A 96 27.83 -27.61 22.33
CA ILE A 96 27.11 -27.56 21.05
C ILE A 96 25.69 -26.99 21.24
N GLN A 97 24.94 -27.48 22.22
CA GLN A 97 23.52 -27.14 22.36
C GLN A 97 23.30 -25.71 22.86
N VAL A 98 24.14 -25.18 23.75
CA VAL A 98 23.95 -23.83 24.32
C VAL A 98 24.03 -22.72 23.24
N PRO A 99 25.03 -22.70 22.34
CA PRO A 99 25.04 -21.78 21.20
C PRO A 99 23.85 -21.96 20.25
N LEU A 100 23.44 -23.20 19.97
CA LEU A 100 22.31 -23.48 19.07
C LEU A 100 21.00 -22.91 19.61
N VAL A 101 20.70 -23.07 20.91
CA VAL A 101 19.54 -22.42 21.54
C VAL A 101 19.65 -20.91 21.45
N THR A 102 20.83 -20.34 21.74
CA THR A 102 21.05 -18.88 21.73
C THR A 102 20.81 -18.28 20.33
N ILE A 103 21.30 -18.95 19.28
CA ILE A 103 21.08 -18.55 17.88
C ILE A 103 19.60 -18.70 17.51
N SER A 104 18.96 -19.82 17.89
CA SER A 104 17.53 -20.04 17.68
C SER A 104 16.68 -18.91 18.28
N THR A 105 16.97 -18.50 19.52
CA THR A 105 16.26 -17.41 20.20
C THR A 105 16.47 -16.07 19.50
N THR A 106 17.69 -15.81 19.01
CA THR A 106 18.00 -14.58 18.27
C THR A 106 17.21 -14.51 16.96
N ILE A 107 17.18 -15.60 16.20
CA ILE A 107 16.45 -15.68 14.93
C ILE A 107 14.93 -15.53 15.19
N ALA A 108 14.40 -16.09 16.27
CA ALA A 108 12.99 -15.93 16.65
C ALA A 108 12.64 -14.46 16.96
N ARG A 109 13.50 -13.74 17.72
CA ARG A 109 13.33 -12.31 18.01
C ARG A 109 13.45 -11.47 16.74
N CYS A 110 14.41 -11.74 15.86
CA CYS A 110 14.55 -11.06 14.57
C CYS A 110 13.34 -11.27 13.66
N SER A 111 12.81 -12.51 13.59
CA SER A 111 11.56 -12.82 12.87
C SER A 111 10.39 -11.95 13.38
N PHE A 112 10.24 -11.83 14.70
CA PHE A 112 9.19 -11.00 15.28
C PHE A 112 9.40 -9.50 15.02
N ILE A 113 10.63 -9.00 15.07
CA ILE A 113 10.93 -7.60 14.75
C ILE A 113 10.64 -7.29 13.29
N LEU A 114 10.98 -8.18 12.35
CA LEU A 114 10.66 -8.03 10.94
C LEU A 114 9.14 -8.07 10.70
N TYR A 115 8.42 -8.92 11.44
CA TYR A 115 6.96 -8.93 11.44
C TYR A 115 6.37 -7.61 11.97
N LEU A 116 6.96 -6.98 13.00
CA LEU A 116 6.52 -5.68 13.49
C LEU A 116 6.87 -4.54 12.54
N LEU A 117 8.05 -4.55 11.92
CA LEU A 117 8.45 -3.61 10.88
C LEU A 117 7.49 -3.66 9.69
N ALA A 118 7.05 -4.85 9.33
CA ALA A 118 6.05 -5.06 8.30
C ALA A 118 4.68 -4.45 8.61
N ILE A 119 4.32 -4.31 9.89
CA ILE A 119 2.99 -3.85 10.35
C ILE A 119 2.98 -2.38 10.77
N LEU A 120 4.07 -1.89 11.35
CA LEU A 120 4.17 -0.56 11.98
C LEU A 120 5.14 0.35 11.22
N GLY A 121 5.71 -0.12 10.11
CA GLY A 121 6.84 0.49 9.42
C GLY A 121 6.46 1.50 8.35
N ASN A 122 5.53 2.40 8.61
CA ASN A 122 5.37 3.55 7.73
C ASN A 122 6.19 4.75 8.35
N ASN A 123 6.52 4.72 9.67
CA ASN A 123 7.09 5.84 10.42
C ASN A 123 8.58 5.66 10.60
N LYS A 124 9.34 6.62 10.09
CA LYS A 124 10.81 6.59 10.14
C LYS A 124 11.35 6.46 11.56
N ASN A 125 10.73 7.07 12.57
CA ASN A 125 11.21 6.96 13.96
C ASN A 125 11.01 5.55 14.53
N TYR A 126 9.89 4.91 14.21
CA TYR A 126 9.58 3.54 14.65
C TYR A 126 10.43 2.51 13.92
N GLN A 127 10.65 2.72 12.62
CA GLN A 127 11.58 1.90 11.84
C GLN A 127 13.00 1.97 12.42
N ILE A 128 13.52 3.17 12.70
CA ILE A 128 14.87 3.34 13.26
C ILE A 128 14.98 2.64 14.62
N ALA A 129 13.99 2.77 15.49
CA ALA A 129 14.00 2.10 16.79
C ALA A 129 14.01 0.57 16.67
N LEU A 130 13.16 -0.01 15.80
CA LEU A 130 13.09 -1.45 15.59
C LEU A 130 14.36 -2.01 14.92
N TRP A 131 14.93 -1.30 13.95
CA TRP A 131 16.22 -1.66 13.34
C TRP A 131 17.37 -1.60 14.34
N ALA A 132 17.42 -0.57 15.19
CA ALA A 132 18.44 -0.44 16.22
C ALA A 132 18.38 -1.60 17.23
N VAL A 133 17.18 -1.97 17.68
CA VAL A 133 16.98 -3.12 18.57
C VAL A 133 17.39 -4.42 17.88
N MET A 134 17.04 -4.61 16.61
CA MET A 134 17.42 -5.83 15.88
C MET A 134 18.94 -5.97 15.72
N VAL A 135 19.64 -4.89 15.38
CA VAL A 135 21.11 -4.89 15.25
C VAL A 135 21.77 -5.15 16.60
N LEU A 136 21.29 -4.51 17.67
CA LEU A 136 21.80 -4.73 19.03
C LEU A 136 21.62 -6.19 19.47
N GLN A 137 20.46 -6.77 19.19
CA GLN A 137 20.15 -8.17 19.51
C GLN A 137 21.02 -9.15 18.73
N PHE A 138 21.14 -8.94 17.42
CA PHE A 138 21.95 -9.79 16.56
C PHE A 138 23.43 -9.75 16.98
N ALA A 139 23.99 -8.55 17.15
CA ALA A 139 25.38 -8.39 17.56
C ALA A 139 25.65 -8.99 18.96
N GLY A 140 24.81 -8.66 19.95
CA GLY A 140 24.98 -9.13 21.31
C GLY A 140 24.90 -10.66 21.44
N ASN A 141 23.94 -11.30 20.77
CA ASN A 141 23.74 -12.73 20.90
C ASN A 141 24.66 -13.57 20.01
N VAL A 142 25.16 -13.02 18.89
CA VAL A 142 26.25 -13.65 18.13
C VAL A 142 27.53 -13.69 18.97
N VAL A 143 27.88 -12.59 19.63
CA VAL A 143 29.03 -12.58 20.55
C VAL A 143 28.79 -13.54 21.73
N SER A 144 27.57 -13.59 22.28
CA SER A 144 27.22 -14.51 23.37
C SER A 144 27.36 -15.99 22.98
N ALA A 145 27.07 -16.33 21.72
CA ALA A 145 27.22 -17.68 21.19
C ALA A 145 28.68 -18.06 20.86
N VAL A 146 29.48 -17.09 20.38
CA VAL A 146 30.85 -17.33 19.90
C VAL A 146 31.90 -17.21 21.02
N LEU A 147 31.70 -16.30 21.97
CA LEU A 147 32.67 -15.99 23.03
C LEU A 147 33.02 -17.20 23.91
N PRO A 148 32.06 -18.04 24.36
CA PRO A 148 32.38 -19.25 25.13
C PRO A 148 33.20 -20.29 24.34
N LEU A 149 33.06 -20.32 23.01
CA LEU A 149 33.77 -21.25 22.13
C LEU A 149 35.17 -20.76 21.73
N SER A 150 35.43 -19.45 21.83
CA SER A 150 36.64 -18.79 21.32
C SER A 150 37.56 -18.21 22.39
N ILE A 151 37.19 -18.33 23.68
CA ILE A 151 38.00 -17.83 24.81
C ILE A 151 39.38 -18.50 24.93
N CYS A 152 39.50 -19.77 24.49
CA CYS A 152 40.74 -20.52 24.53
C CYS A 152 41.26 -20.79 23.12
N ARG A 153 42.59 -20.77 22.95
CA ARG A 153 43.24 -20.99 21.64
C ARG A 153 42.91 -22.37 21.05
N ASN A 154 42.73 -23.38 21.89
CA ASN A 154 42.22 -24.68 21.51
C ASN A 154 40.87 -24.94 22.21
N PRO A 155 39.75 -25.04 21.48
CA PRO A 155 38.43 -25.22 22.08
C PRO A 155 38.24 -26.60 22.73
N ARG A 156 39.15 -27.57 22.50
CA ARG A 156 39.07 -28.91 23.12
C ARG A 156 39.06 -28.86 24.65
N ILE A 157 39.61 -27.81 25.24
CA ILE A 157 39.61 -27.62 26.70
C ILE A 157 38.20 -27.49 27.31
N LEU A 158 37.19 -27.15 26.50
CA LEU A 158 35.79 -27.07 26.94
C LEU A 158 35.22 -28.43 27.34
N TRP A 159 35.79 -29.53 26.84
CA TRP A 159 35.31 -30.88 27.10
C TRP A 159 36.40 -31.88 27.49
N ASP A 160 37.67 -31.59 27.24
CA ASP A 160 38.82 -32.38 27.68
C ASP A 160 39.73 -31.54 28.62
N PRO A 161 39.65 -31.76 29.94
CA PRO A 161 40.44 -31.01 30.92
C PRO A 161 41.94 -31.35 30.90
N THR A 162 42.37 -32.37 30.15
CA THR A 162 43.80 -32.76 30.07
C THR A 162 44.59 -31.94 29.05
N THR A 163 43.88 -31.20 28.17
CA THR A 163 44.49 -30.36 27.14
C THR A 163 45.08 -29.08 27.76
N LYS A 164 46.39 -28.83 27.62
CA LYS A 164 47.00 -27.57 28.04
C LYS A 164 46.84 -26.50 26.95
N THR A 165 46.17 -25.40 27.26
CA THR A 165 46.02 -24.24 26.35
C THR A 165 46.03 -22.93 27.14
N THR A 166 46.40 -21.84 26.51
CA THR A 166 46.19 -20.48 27.04
C THR A 166 44.74 -20.07 26.81
N CYS A 167 44.08 -19.59 27.85
CA CYS A 167 42.71 -19.08 27.83
C CYS A 167 42.67 -17.62 28.26
N GLY A 168 41.71 -16.87 27.76
CA GLY A 168 41.36 -15.54 28.27
C GLY A 168 40.70 -15.61 29.66
N ASP A 169 40.37 -14.44 30.20
CA ASP A 169 39.70 -14.33 31.49
C ASP A 169 38.26 -14.89 31.43
N ILE A 170 37.98 -15.88 32.27
CA ILE A 170 36.67 -16.54 32.37
C ILE A 170 35.61 -15.57 32.90
N HIS A 171 36.00 -14.59 33.72
CA HIS A 171 35.09 -13.56 34.22
C HIS A 171 34.51 -12.70 33.09
N ALA A 172 35.27 -12.46 32.02
CA ALA A 172 34.78 -11.72 30.85
C ALA A 172 33.61 -12.43 30.15
N VAL A 173 33.58 -13.77 30.13
CA VAL A 173 32.46 -14.55 29.55
C VAL A 173 31.21 -14.44 30.43
N ILE A 174 31.38 -14.51 31.75
CA ILE A 174 30.29 -14.40 32.71
C ILE A 174 29.69 -12.99 32.69
N ASP A 175 30.54 -11.96 32.70
CA ASP A 175 30.12 -10.55 32.65
C ASP A 175 29.42 -10.23 31.32
N PHE A 176 29.94 -10.74 30.20
CA PHE A 176 29.28 -10.58 28.91
C PHE A 176 27.93 -11.32 28.86
N ALA A 177 27.83 -12.50 29.47
CA ALA A 177 26.56 -13.22 29.58
C ALA A 177 25.55 -12.47 30.46
N TYR A 178 25.97 -11.78 31.53
CA TYR A 178 25.10 -10.86 32.28
C TYR A 178 24.61 -9.69 31.42
N TYR A 179 25.51 -9.07 30.67
CA TYR A 179 25.17 -7.99 29.75
C TYR A 179 24.18 -8.45 28.67
N SER A 180 24.48 -9.55 27.98
CA SER A 180 23.65 -10.13 26.92
C SER A 180 22.26 -10.51 27.43
N ASN A 181 22.15 -11.15 28.60
CA ASN A 181 20.85 -11.52 29.15
C ASN A 181 20.04 -10.30 29.63
N THR A 182 20.70 -9.27 30.16
CA THR A 182 20.05 -8.00 30.52
C THR A 182 19.52 -7.29 29.26
N ALA A 183 20.29 -7.27 28.18
CA ALA A 183 19.89 -6.71 26.90
C ALA A 183 18.72 -7.50 26.28
N ASN A 184 18.72 -8.83 26.40
CA ASN A 184 17.61 -9.69 25.96
C ASN A 184 16.32 -9.43 26.76
N SER A 185 16.40 -9.33 28.08
CA SER A 185 15.25 -8.94 28.91
C SER A 185 14.71 -7.54 28.56
N ALA A 186 15.59 -6.57 28.32
CA ALA A 186 15.20 -5.23 27.90
C ALA A 186 14.51 -5.23 26.52
N CYS A 187 14.99 -6.07 25.60
CA CYS A 187 14.37 -6.26 24.28
C CYS A 187 12.99 -6.90 24.40
N ASP A 188 12.83 -7.93 25.21
CA ASP A 188 11.52 -8.57 25.41
C ASP A 188 10.51 -7.59 26.02
N LEU A 189 10.94 -6.76 26.97
CA LEU A 189 10.12 -5.67 27.51
C LEU A 189 9.75 -4.66 26.44
N PHE A 190 10.71 -4.22 25.62
CA PHE A 190 10.47 -3.30 24.52
C PHE A 190 9.46 -3.88 23.52
N LEU A 191 9.64 -5.12 23.08
CA LEU A 191 8.79 -5.79 22.10
C LEU A 191 7.39 -6.12 22.65
N ALA A 192 7.23 -6.24 23.97
CA ALA A 192 5.92 -6.35 24.61
C ALA A 192 5.22 -4.98 24.73
N VAL A 193 5.93 -3.93 25.14
CA VAL A 193 5.35 -2.61 25.44
C VAL A 193 5.13 -1.78 24.17
N PHE A 194 6.10 -1.77 23.25
CA PHE A 194 6.12 -0.89 22.09
C PHE A 194 4.86 -1.02 21.21
N PRO A 195 4.40 -2.22 20.80
CA PRO A 195 3.19 -2.35 20.01
C PRO A 195 1.92 -2.03 20.83
N THR A 196 1.91 -2.28 22.15
CA THR A 196 0.75 -1.99 23.01
C THR A 196 0.49 -0.49 23.15
N LEU A 197 1.53 0.33 23.29
CA LEU A 197 1.41 1.80 23.36
C LEU A 197 0.86 2.39 22.07
N ILE A 198 1.30 1.85 20.92
CA ILE A 198 0.82 2.30 19.60
C ILE A 198 -0.66 1.96 19.42
N PHE A 199 -1.05 0.72 19.69
CA PHE A 199 -2.45 0.27 19.56
C PHE A 199 -3.41 0.94 20.56
N TRP A 200 -2.91 1.39 21.70
CA TRP A 200 -3.72 2.12 22.69
C TRP A 200 -4.21 3.47 22.14
N ASN A 201 -3.35 4.17 21.41
CA ASN A 201 -3.60 5.49 20.84
C ASN A 201 -4.41 5.46 19.52
N LEU A 202 -4.68 4.27 18.96
CA LEU A 202 -5.50 4.09 17.75
C LEU A 202 -7.00 3.95 18.10
N ASN A 203 -7.88 4.48 17.24
CA ASN A 203 -9.35 4.44 17.42
C ASN A 203 -9.97 3.06 17.10
N LEU A 204 -9.52 2.01 17.79
CA LEU A 204 -10.03 0.64 17.66
C LEU A 204 -11.15 0.35 18.68
N LYS A 205 -12.05 -0.58 18.34
CA LYS A 205 -13.09 -1.08 19.27
C LYS A 205 -12.42 -1.73 20.50
N LEU A 206 -12.93 -1.41 21.70
CA LEU A 206 -12.34 -1.82 22.99
C LEU A 206 -12.06 -3.33 23.10
N ARG A 207 -12.94 -4.18 22.54
CA ARG A 207 -12.77 -5.64 22.53
C ARG A 207 -11.49 -6.08 21.80
N ILE A 208 -11.13 -5.38 20.74
CA ILE A 208 -9.94 -5.70 19.93
C ILE A 208 -8.69 -5.11 20.57
N LYS A 209 -8.80 -3.93 21.21
CA LYS A 209 -7.73 -3.39 22.07
C LYS A 209 -7.36 -4.36 23.19
N ILE A 210 -8.35 -4.85 23.93
CA ILE A 210 -8.15 -5.80 25.03
C ILE A 210 -7.53 -7.11 24.50
N SER A 211 -8.04 -7.65 23.38
CA SER A 211 -7.48 -8.87 22.78
C SER A 211 -6.03 -8.70 22.32
N LEU A 212 -5.66 -7.55 21.74
CA LEU A 212 -4.28 -7.25 21.34
C LEU A 212 -3.35 -7.07 22.54
N ILE A 213 -3.81 -6.42 23.61
CA ILE A 213 -3.04 -6.24 24.85
C ILE A 213 -2.77 -7.59 25.52
N ILE A 214 -3.78 -8.45 25.63
CA ILE A 214 -3.62 -9.80 26.18
C ILE A 214 -2.60 -10.60 25.35
N LEU A 215 -2.69 -10.51 24.02
CA LEU A 215 -1.81 -11.25 23.12
C LEU A 215 -0.35 -10.78 23.18
N LEU A 216 -0.11 -9.47 23.35
CA LEU A 216 1.23 -8.89 23.45
C LEU A 216 1.82 -8.97 24.86
N SER A 217 0.98 -9.06 25.90
CA SER A 217 1.41 -9.22 27.30
C SER A 217 2.15 -10.54 27.55
N LEU A 218 1.95 -11.55 26.69
CA LEU A 218 2.71 -12.80 26.73
C LEU A 218 4.21 -12.61 26.53
N GLY A 219 4.66 -11.51 25.89
CA GLY A 219 6.08 -11.14 25.78
C GLY A 219 6.73 -10.84 27.14
N LEU A 220 5.96 -10.42 28.15
CA LEU A 220 6.46 -10.22 29.52
C LEU A 220 6.84 -11.54 30.20
N VAL A 221 6.23 -12.65 29.80
CA VAL A 221 6.57 -13.98 30.33
C VAL A 221 7.96 -14.41 29.84
N ALA A 222 8.32 -14.08 28.59
CA ALA A 222 9.67 -14.29 28.07
C ALA A 222 10.71 -13.45 28.83
N MET A 223 10.37 -12.18 29.13
CA MET A 223 11.22 -11.31 29.96
C MET A 223 11.47 -11.91 31.35
N VAL A 224 10.42 -12.39 32.04
CA VAL A 224 10.54 -13.02 33.36
C VAL A 224 11.42 -14.28 33.29
N ALA A 225 11.24 -15.12 32.26
CA ALA A 225 12.08 -16.29 32.03
C ALA A 225 13.57 -15.90 31.84
N SER A 226 13.86 -14.84 31.07
CA SER A 226 15.22 -14.31 30.89
C SER A 226 15.81 -13.73 32.18
N ILE A 227 15.02 -13.05 33.02
CA ILE A 227 15.46 -12.55 34.33
C ILE A 227 15.82 -13.73 35.25
N ILE A 228 14.96 -14.74 35.34
CA ILE A 228 15.23 -15.94 36.14
C ILE A 228 16.50 -16.63 35.64
N LYS A 229 16.63 -16.83 34.33
CA LYS A 229 17.86 -17.36 33.71
C LYS A 229 19.11 -16.58 34.13
N THR A 230 19.03 -15.26 34.11
CA THR A 230 20.14 -14.36 34.53
C THR A 230 20.53 -14.58 35.98
N THR A 231 19.56 -14.72 36.89
CA THR A 231 19.85 -14.96 38.32
C THR A 231 20.54 -16.29 38.60
N LYS A 232 20.41 -17.27 37.69
CA LYS A 232 20.99 -18.60 37.82
C LYS A 232 22.40 -18.70 37.24
N LEU A 233 22.90 -17.65 36.57
CA LEU A 233 24.24 -17.64 35.98
C LEU A 233 25.36 -17.67 37.03
N ASN A 234 25.16 -17.04 38.20
CA ASN A 234 26.09 -17.10 39.34
C ASN A 234 26.24 -18.50 39.97
N ALA A 235 25.33 -19.42 39.69
CA ALA A 235 25.39 -20.80 40.21
C ALA A 235 26.29 -21.72 39.38
N VAL A 236 26.73 -21.28 38.18
CA VAL A 236 27.50 -22.05 37.18
C VAL A 236 29.03 -22.09 37.36
N PRO A 237 29.72 -21.25 38.17
CA PRO A 237 31.19 -21.14 38.10
C PRO A 237 31.97 -22.35 38.64
N SER A 238 31.32 -23.39 39.17
CA SER A 238 31.97 -24.64 39.55
C SER A 238 31.54 -25.79 38.63
N VAL A 239 32.51 -26.62 38.22
CA VAL A 239 32.27 -27.86 37.43
C VAL A 239 31.26 -28.78 38.13
N THR A 240 31.20 -28.72 39.46
CA THR A 240 30.24 -29.45 40.31
C THR A 240 28.79 -29.03 40.08
N ASN A 241 28.55 -27.73 39.84
CA ASN A 241 27.21 -27.17 39.64
C ASN A 241 26.75 -27.18 38.18
N LEU A 242 27.67 -27.41 37.24
CA LEU A 242 27.38 -27.47 35.81
C LEU A 242 26.37 -28.58 35.46
N GLY A 243 26.40 -29.69 36.20
CA GLY A 243 25.53 -30.88 36.00
C GLY A 243 24.55 -31.14 37.14
N ALA A 244 24.61 -30.32 38.20
CA ALA A 244 23.67 -30.33 39.31
C ALA A 244 22.56 -29.27 39.12
N SER A 245 21.83 -28.93 40.19
CA SER A 245 20.64 -28.07 40.15
C SER A 245 20.85 -26.73 39.41
N GLY A 246 22.01 -26.08 39.55
CA GLY A 246 22.30 -24.79 38.90
C GLY A 246 22.32 -24.83 37.37
N GLY A 247 23.11 -25.74 36.77
CA GLY A 247 23.19 -25.88 35.31
C GLY A 247 21.91 -26.41 34.68
N VAL A 248 21.22 -27.33 35.37
CA VAL A 248 19.89 -27.86 34.97
C VAL A 248 18.85 -26.74 34.94
N GLU A 249 18.83 -25.85 35.94
CA GLU A 249 17.91 -24.71 35.97
C GLU A 249 18.23 -23.68 34.89
N LEU A 250 19.51 -23.39 34.62
CA LEU A 250 19.91 -22.46 33.57
C LEU A 250 19.44 -22.95 32.19
N ILE A 251 19.69 -24.22 31.86
CA ILE A 251 19.25 -24.81 30.59
C ILE A 251 17.73 -24.86 30.52
N ARG A 252 17.04 -25.24 31.60
CA ARG A 252 15.57 -25.24 31.66
C ARG A 252 15.00 -23.89 31.26
N TRP A 253 15.46 -22.82 31.90
CA TRP A 253 14.96 -21.47 31.63
C TRP A 253 15.38 -20.94 30.25
N GLY A 254 16.56 -21.31 29.74
CA GLY A 254 16.96 -20.99 28.37
C GLY A 254 16.05 -21.60 27.30
N TYR A 255 15.66 -22.87 27.46
CA TYR A 255 14.71 -23.51 26.54
C TYR A 255 13.28 -22.99 26.72
N VAL A 256 12.86 -22.73 27.96
CA VAL A 256 11.53 -22.16 28.25
C VAL A 256 11.40 -20.77 27.64
N GLU A 257 12.41 -19.90 27.79
CA GLU A 257 12.47 -18.59 27.15
C GLU A 257 12.35 -18.72 25.63
N ASN A 258 13.16 -19.58 25.00
CA ASN A 258 13.13 -19.78 23.55
C ASN A 258 11.76 -20.27 23.05
N ALA A 259 11.18 -21.26 23.74
CA ALA A 259 9.86 -21.79 23.40
C ALA A 259 8.77 -20.72 23.55
N ILE A 260 8.80 -19.93 24.62
CA ILE A 260 7.86 -18.82 24.80
C ILE A 260 8.00 -17.82 23.66
N ILE A 261 9.21 -17.43 23.27
CA ILE A 261 9.41 -16.46 22.17
C ILE A 261 8.86 -16.99 20.85
N ILE A 262 9.12 -18.26 20.50
CA ILE A 262 8.58 -18.88 19.29
C ILE A 262 7.05 -18.90 19.31
N ILE A 263 6.45 -19.23 20.45
CA ILE A 263 5.00 -19.26 20.63
C ILE A 263 4.42 -17.85 20.50
N THR A 264 4.90 -16.90 21.28
CA THR A 264 4.34 -15.54 21.36
C THR A 264 4.49 -14.76 20.06
N SER A 265 5.60 -14.96 19.34
CA SER A 265 5.81 -14.37 18.02
C SER A 265 4.93 -14.98 16.92
N SER A 266 4.45 -16.21 17.11
CA SER A 266 3.65 -16.93 16.11
C SER A 266 2.13 -16.79 16.31
N VAL A 267 1.69 -16.58 17.54
CA VAL A 267 0.27 -16.38 17.91
C VAL A 267 -0.42 -15.23 17.12
N PRO A 268 0.19 -14.04 16.91
CA PRO A 268 -0.43 -12.97 16.12
C PRO A 268 -0.86 -13.41 14.70
N CYS A 269 -0.07 -14.29 14.06
CA CYS A 269 -0.29 -14.76 12.69
C CYS A 269 -1.39 -15.83 12.57
N ILE A 270 -1.78 -16.47 13.67
CA ILE A 270 -2.74 -17.59 13.69
C ILE A 270 -4.19 -17.09 13.85
N ARG A 271 -4.39 -15.83 14.25
CA ARG A 271 -5.71 -15.20 14.47
C ARG A 271 -6.73 -15.40 13.33
N PRO A 272 -6.37 -15.32 12.03
CA PRO A 272 -7.31 -15.55 10.94
C PRO A 272 -7.89 -16.98 10.91
N LEU A 273 -7.13 -17.98 11.35
CA LEU A 273 -7.59 -19.37 11.42
C LEU A 273 -8.57 -19.59 12.57
N ILE A 274 -8.30 -18.99 13.75
CA ILE A 274 -9.14 -19.13 14.95
C ILE A 274 -10.55 -18.59 14.68
N ILE A 275 -10.66 -17.46 13.96
CA ILE A 275 -11.96 -16.86 13.61
C ILE A 275 -12.76 -17.79 12.67
N SER A 276 -12.09 -18.49 11.76
CA SER A 276 -12.75 -19.44 10.84
C SER A 276 -13.21 -20.74 11.52
N SER A 277 -12.45 -21.25 12.50
CA SER A 277 -12.79 -22.49 13.22
C SER A 277 -13.82 -22.27 14.33
N VAL A 278 -13.81 -21.10 15.00
CA VAL A 278 -14.82 -20.74 16.02
C VAL A 278 -16.20 -20.52 15.37
N ARG A 279 -16.27 -19.97 14.15
CA ARG A 279 -17.53 -19.93 13.38
C ARG A 279 -18.09 -21.30 13.05
N LYS A 280 -17.21 -22.29 12.79
CA LYS A 280 -17.60 -23.67 12.43
C LYS A 280 -18.10 -24.50 13.63
N PHE A 281 -17.68 -24.16 14.85
CA PHE A 281 -18.23 -24.74 16.08
C PHE A 281 -19.50 -24.04 16.56
N SER A 282 -19.66 -22.75 16.25
CA SER A 282 -20.87 -21.97 16.58
C SER A 282 -22.05 -22.22 15.62
N SER A 283 -21.86 -22.96 14.52
CA SER A 283 -22.90 -23.18 13.50
C SER A 283 -23.74 -24.46 13.68
N ARG A 284 -23.62 -25.17 14.82
CA ARG A 284 -24.60 -26.21 15.20
C ARG A 284 -25.74 -25.57 15.98
N GLY A 285 -26.63 -24.89 15.25
CA GLY A 285 -27.86 -24.35 15.82
C GLY A 285 -28.45 -23.23 15.00
N TYR A 286 -29.52 -23.56 14.29
CA TYR A 286 -30.53 -22.65 13.75
C TYR A 286 -30.25 -21.97 12.40
N SER A 287 -30.55 -22.71 11.33
CA SER A 287 -30.95 -22.17 10.04
C SER A 287 -32.38 -21.63 10.11
N ARG A 288 -32.60 -20.35 9.79
CA ARG A 288 -33.85 -19.89 9.17
C ARG A 288 -33.55 -18.75 8.19
N SER A 289 -33.85 -19.07 6.94
CA SER A 289 -33.99 -18.20 5.77
C SER A 289 -34.98 -17.06 6.03
N TYR A 290 -34.65 -15.85 5.59
CA TYR A 290 -35.66 -14.91 5.08
C TYR A 290 -35.15 -14.32 3.77
N GLU A 291 -35.81 -14.75 2.70
CA GLU A 291 -35.86 -14.06 1.41
C GLU A 291 -36.43 -12.66 1.61
N LEU A 292 -35.85 -11.66 0.96
CA LEU A 292 -36.46 -10.34 0.80
C LEU A 292 -36.98 -10.23 -0.63
N THR A 293 -38.27 -10.48 -0.79
CA THR A 293 -39.03 -10.27 -2.01
C THR A 293 -39.25 -8.77 -2.22
N GLY A 294 -38.89 -8.26 -3.39
CA GLY A 294 -39.19 -6.90 -3.84
C GLY A 294 -40.68 -6.69 -4.20
N PRO A 295 -41.10 -5.44 -4.47
CA PRO A 295 -42.50 -5.06 -4.48
C PRO A 295 -43.11 -5.15 -5.88
N THR A 296 -44.23 -5.86 -6.03
CA THR A 296 -45.16 -5.66 -7.14
C THR A 296 -46.61 -5.89 -6.72
N GLY A 297 -47.47 -4.92 -7.05
CA GLY A 297 -48.77 -5.19 -7.65
C GLY A 297 -49.95 -5.53 -6.73
N GLN A 298 -50.70 -4.48 -6.39
CA GLN A 298 -52.18 -4.42 -6.28
C GLN A 298 -52.96 -5.72 -5.97
N ARG A 299 -53.67 -5.71 -4.83
CA ARG A 299 -55.14 -5.94 -4.83
C ARG A 299 -55.78 -5.45 -3.52
N ARG A 300 -56.77 -4.57 -3.69
CA ARG A 300 -57.77 -4.16 -2.69
C ARG A 300 -58.57 -5.39 -2.22
N THR A 301 -58.92 -5.43 -0.93
CA THR A 301 -60.32 -5.47 -0.44
C THR A 301 -60.39 -5.54 1.09
N GLY A 302 -61.29 -4.74 1.67
CA GLY A 302 -62.05 -4.99 2.91
C GLY A 302 -61.26 -4.85 4.22
N GLN A 303 -61.38 -3.74 4.94
CA GLN A 303 -62.48 -3.32 5.83
C GLN A 303 -62.25 -3.73 7.29
N ASP A 304 -62.29 -2.67 8.10
CA ASP A 304 -62.87 -2.59 9.44
C ASP A 304 -62.02 -2.92 10.68
N GLU A 305 -61.86 -1.81 11.42
CA GLU A 305 -62.18 -1.69 12.84
C GLU A 305 -61.03 -1.66 13.89
N THR A 306 -60.68 -0.40 14.19
CA THR A 306 -60.82 0.27 15.49
C THR A 306 -59.98 -0.15 16.71
N ALA A 307 -59.23 0.88 17.14
CA ALA A 307 -59.23 1.45 18.49
C ALA A 307 -58.21 0.98 19.55
N GLN A 308 -57.72 2.02 20.24
CA GLN A 308 -57.10 2.09 21.57
C GLN A 308 -55.58 1.92 21.71
N SER A 309 -54.91 3.08 21.71
CA SER A 309 -54.22 3.66 22.87
C SER A 309 -53.66 2.71 23.95
N ARG A 310 -52.33 2.67 24.09
CA ARG A 310 -51.63 3.17 25.30
C ARG A 310 -50.12 3.03 25.19
N ARG A 311 -49.42 4.10 25.59
CA ARG A 311 -47.99 4.15 25.93
C ARG A 311 -47.62 3.06 26.95
N THR A 312 -46.47 2.41 26.78
CA THR A 312 -45.42 2.31 27.83
C THR A 312 -44.09 1.70 27.34
N ARG A 313 -43.01 2.46 27.61
CA ARG A 313 -41.65 2.07 28.06
C ARG A 313 -40.86 0.95 27.34
N ARG A 314 -39.79 1.40 26.67
CA ARG A 314 -38.36 1.20 27.03
C ARG A 314 -37.91 -0.25 27.31
N PHE A 315 -37.19 -0.85 26.35
CA PHE A 315 -35.95 -1.57 26.64
C PHE A 315 -35.01 -1.57 25.42
N THR A 316 -33.82 -1.03 25.62
CA THR A 316 -32.61 -1.14 24.80
C THR A 316 -32.15 -2.59 24.66
N LYS A 317 -31.73 -3.01 23.46
CA LYS A 317 -30.46 -3.75 23.30
C LYS A 317 -29.97 -3.79 21.85
N ASN A 318 -28.76 -3.26 21.68
CA ASN A 318 -27.91 -3.35 20.50
C ASN A 318 -27.58 -4.81 20.14
N GLY A 319 -27.60 -5.12 18.84
CA GLY A 319 -27.02 -6.31 18.24
C GLY A 319 -26.14 -5.93 17.06
N THR A 320 -24.94 -5.43 17.34
CA THR A 320 -23.86 -5.22 16.36
C THR A 320 -23.20 -6.55 16.01
N VAL A 321 -23.22 -6.95 14.73
CA VAL A 321 -22.31 -7.97 14.20
C VAL A 321 -21.06 -7.25 13.68
N ASP A 322 -19.93 -7.74 14.15
CA ASP A 322 -18.63 -7.10 14.14
C ASP A 322 -17.60 -8.12 13.68
N THR A 323 -16.88 -7.86 12.59
CA THR A 323 -15.52 -8.40 12.39
C THR A 323 -14.75 -7.49 11.43
N GLY A 324 -13.97 -6.57 11.99
CA GLY A 324 -12.93 -5.86 11.26
C GLY A 324 -12.24 -4.84 12.15
N SER A 325 -11.04 -5.15 12.66
CA SER A 325 -10.04 -4.12 13.01
C SER A 325 -8.68 -4.74 13.40
N ILE A 326 -7.94 -5.24 12.41
CA ILE A 326 -6.47 -5.27 12.49
C ILE A 326 -5.84 -4.50 11.32
N GLU A 327 -6.50 -4.42 10.16
CA GLU A 327 -5.94 -3.75 8.97
C GLU A 327 -5.86 -2.23 9.06
N ARG A 328 -6.54 -1.59 10.03
CA ARG A 328 -6.50 -0.12 10.21
C ARG A 328 -5.28 0.41 10.97
N ILE A 329 -4.20 -0.35 11.04
CA ILE A 329 -2.97 0.08 11.71
C ILE A 329 -1.81 0.24 10.71
N LEU A 330 -2.08 0.00 9.43
CA LEU A 330 -1.09 0.00 8.36
C LEU A 330 -1.07 1.27 7.50
N ASP A 331 -1.79 2.33 7.84
CA ASP A 331 -1.58 3.62 7.18
C ASP A 331 -1.50 4.77 8.18
N GLU A 332 -0.63 5.71 7.83
CA GLU A 332 0.13 6.49 8.78
C GLU A 332 -0.03 7.98 8.51
N GLY A 333 0.00 8.74 9.60
CA GLY A 333 0.47 10.12 9.59
C GLY A 333 -0.31 11.08 8.68
N ASN A 334 -1.50 11.48 9.10
CA ASN A 334 -1.59 12.85 9.63
C ASN A 334 -2.80 13.04 10.55
N THR A 335 -2.50 13.53 11.74
CA THR A 335 -3.40 14.06 12.75
C THR A 335 -4.35 15.11 12.17
N THR A 336 -5.62 14.74 12.09
CA THR A 336 -6.76 15.66 12.10
C THR A 336 -7.06 16.04 13.56
N ASN A 337 -7.02 17.34 13.86
CA ASN A 337 -7.72 17.85 15.03
C ASN A 337 -9.18 18.06 14.66
N THR A 338 -10.00 17.11 15.10
CA THR A 338 -11.45 17.14 14.97
C THR A 338 -12.05 17.70 16.26
N THR A 339 -12.89 18.72 16.15
CA THR A 339 -13.92 19.04 17.16
C THR A 339 -15.30 18.86 16.54
N VAL A 340 -16.06 17.91 17.11
CA VAL A 340 -17.39 17.49 16.68
C VAL A 340 -18.47 18.20 17.48
N SER A 341 -19.29 18.96 16.74
CA SER A 341 -20.75 19.15 16.79
C SER A 341 -21.49 19.54 18.08
N GLY A 342 -22.50 20.40 17.87
CA GLY A 342 -23.78 20.37 18.58
C GLY A 342 -24.89 20.87 17.66
N ARG A 343 -25.82 19.99 17.26
CA ARG A 343 -27.07 20.36 16.56
C ARG A 343 -28.16 20.58 17.60
N ARG A 344 -28.93 21.67 17.51
CA ARG A 344 -30.29 21.78 18.07
C ARG A 344 -31.22 22.49 17.10
N ASP A 345 -32.44 21.97 17.11
CA ASP A 345 -33.61 22.42 16.36
C ASP A 345 -34.04 23.85 16.72
N SER A 346 -34.72 24.47 15.74
CA SER A 346 -35.35 25.80 15.54
C SER A 346 -36.09 26.47 16.73
N PRO A 347 -36.67 27.70 16.56
CA PRO A 347 -36.25 28.94 15.88
C PRO A 347 -36.30 30.18 16.81
N THR A 348 -35.93 31.36 16.25
CA THR A 348 -36.21 32.77 16.68
C THR A 348 -35.11 33.60 17.36
N HIS A 349 -34.91 34.77 16.73
CA HIS A 349 -34.39 36.08 17.18
C HIS A 349 -32.88 36.36 17.30
N LEU A 350 -32.44 37.25 16.38
CA LEU A 350 -31.38 38.30 16.41
C LEU A 350 -30.14 38.11 17.30
N ASP A 351 -28.94 38.00 16.72
CA ASP A 351 -28.07 39.16 16.41
C ASP A 351 -26.71 38.78 15.77
N GLN A 352 -26.03 39.80 15.27
CA GLN A 352 -24.86 39.93 14.37
C GLN A 352 -23.62 39.02 14.59
N GLY A 353 -22.99 38.60 13.46
CA GLY A 353 -21.67 37.94 13.43
C GLY A 353 -20.98 37.99 12.06
N ILE A 354 -19.71 38.36 12.06
CA ILE A 354 -18.87 38.88 10.95
C ILE A 354 -18.33 37.78 10.02
N THR A 355 -18.43 37.99 8.70
CA THR A 355 -17.72 37.24 7.66
C THR A 355 -16.30 37.80 7.48
N LYS A 356 -15.27 36.94 7.54
CA LYS A 356 -13.89 37.32 7.17
C LYS A 356 -13.61 36.84 5.74
N GLN A 357 -13.44 37.79 4.83
CA GLN A 357 -12.80 37.57 3.54
C GLN A 357 -11.28 37.43 3.75
N VAL A 358 -10.65 36.53 3.00
CA VAL A 358 -9.19 36.42 2.93
C VAL A 358 -8.77 36.90 1.54
N GLU A 359 -8.00 37.98 1.52
CA GLU A 359 -7.37 38.52 0.32
C GLU A 359 -5.96 37.92 0.21
N ILE A 360 -5.67 37.27 -0.92
CA ILE A 360 -4.36 36.64 -1.19
C ILE A 360 -3.60 37.55 -2.16
N SER A 361 -2.51 38.14 -1.71
CA SER A 361 -1.54 38.82 -2.57
C SER A 361 -0.30 37.93 -2.78
N LEU A 362 0.04 37.69 -4.05
CA LEU A 362 1.21 36.92 -4.46
C LEU A 362 2.42 37.85 -4.56
N ALA A 363 3.49 37.53 -3.81
CA ALA A 363 4.80 38.13 -4.02
C ALA A 363 5.81 37.05 -4.43
N ASN A 364 6.42 37.28 -5.59
CA ASN A 364 7.40 36.42 -6.25
C ASN A 364 8.81 36.56 -5.65
N ARG A 365 9.55 35.44 -5.62
CA ARG A 365 11.03 35.23 -5.54
C ARG A 365 11.71 34.83 -4.21
N VAL A 366 12.28 33.61 -4.29
CA VAL A 366 13.63 33.13 -3.96
C VAL A 366 14.15 33.18 -2.51
N ASN A 367 14.42 31.96 -2.00
CA ASN A 367 15.32 31.52 -0.93
C ASN A 367 14.87 31.54 0.54
N TRP A 368 15.35 30.50 1.22
CA TRP A 368 14.85 29.85 2.43
C TRP A 368 15.13 30.62 3.73
N ARG A 369 14.08 30.80 4.56
CA ARG A 369 13.97 30.53 6.01
C ARG A 369 12.77 31.30 6.57
N ALA A 370 11.72 30.60 7.01
CA ALA A 370 10.59 31.20 7.71
C ALA A 370 10.68 30.94 9.22
N THR A 371 10.88 32.01 9.99
CA THR A 371 10.65 32.06 11.44
C THR A 371 9.24 32.60 11.65
N ILE A 372 8.37 31.86 12.34
CA ILE A 372 7.02 32.32 12.68
C ILE A 372 7.09 33.18 13.94
N ILE A 373 6.66 34.44 13.84
CA ILE A 373 6.38 35.32 14.98
C ILE A 373 4.88 35.54 15.03
N VAL A 374 4.23 35.12 16.12
CA VAL A 374 2.83 35.46 16.41
C VAL A 374 2.85 36.69 17.34
N ARG A 375 2.20 37.78 16.92
CA ARG A 375 1.86 38.92 17.79
C ARG A 375 0.35 39.04 17.90
N ASP A 376 -0.16 39.02 19.12
CA ASP A 376 -1.54 39.37 19.43
C ASP A 376 -1.75 40.89 19.34
N ALA A 377 -2.81 41.30 18.65
CA ALA A 377 -3.28 42.68 18.63
C ALA A 377 -4.77 42.71 18.99
N HIS A 378 -5.07 43.04 20.24
CA HIS A 378 -6.40 43.46 20.67
C HIS A 378 -6.69 44.87 20.15
N ARG A 379 -7.86 45.06 19.52
CA ARG A 379 -8.44 46.40 19.33
C ARG A 379 -9.95 46.34 19.55
N ALA A 380 -10.38 46.92 20.67
CA ALA A 380 -11.77 47.26 20.96
C ALA A 380 -12.13 48.54 20.20
N ASN A 381 -13.35 48.58 19.66
CA ASN A 381 -13.91 49.75 18.99
C ASN A 381 -14.88 50.46 19.92
N SER A 382 -14.76 51.79 19.96
CA SER A 382 -15.44 52.72 20.86
C SER A 382 -16.57 53.49 20.19
N GLY A 383 -17.54 53.93 21.01
CA GLY A 383 -18.43 55.08 20.78
C GLY A 383 -19.87 54.75 21.13
N ASN A 384 -20.69 55.55 21.82
CA ASN A 384 -20.62 56.84 22.52
C ASN A 384 -21.90 56.82 23.41
N HIS A 385 -21.95 57.33 24.65
CA HIS A 385 -22.23 58.74 24.93
C HIS A 385 -22.29 59.04 26.45
N SER A 386 -21.97 60.31 26.74
CA SER A 386 -22.40 61.20 27.84
C SER A 386 -21.76 61.14 29.26
N TRP A 387 -20.95 62.18 29.50
CA TRP A 387 -20.40 62.88 30.68
C TRP A 387 -21.41 63.21 31.82
N PRO A 388 -21.03 63.82 33.00
CA PRO A 388 -19.73 64.44 33.42
C PRO A 388 -19.23 64.10 34.85
N GLY A 389 -18.01 64.55 35.21
CA GLY A 389 -17.65 64.84 36.62
C GLY A 389 -16.20 64.60 37.06
N ASP A 390 -15.40 65.67 37.01
CA ASP A 390 -14.31 66.06 37.94
C ASP A 390 -12.95 65.34 38.04
N HIS A 391 -11.91 66.13 37.72
CA HIS A 391 -10.48 66.04 38.03
C HIS A 391 -10.19 66.29 39.55
N PRO A 392 -8.93 66.27 40.08
CA PRO A 392 -7.59 66.03 39.48
C PRO A 392 -6.69 65.05 40.27
N GLY A 393 -5.51 64.69 39.73
CA GLY A 393 -4.41 64.19 40.59
C GLY A 393 -3.33 63.30 39.95
N THR A 394 -2.38 63.92 39.24
CA THR A 394 -0.92 63.67 39.29
C THR A 394 -0.27 62.29 39.06
N VAL A 395 0.47 62.17 37.92
CA VAL A 395 1.95 61.89 37.79
C VAL A 395 2.50 60.48 38.15
N PRO A 396 3.53 59.90 37.46
CA PRO A 396 3.89 59.87 36.04
C PRO A 396 4.29 58.44 35.51
N HIS A 397 4.77 58.42 34.27
CA HIS A 397 5.18 57.33 33.41
C HIS A 397 6.45 56.51 33.79
N THR A 398 6.38 55.21 33.46
CA THR A 398 7.38 54.33 32.79
C THR A 398 8.80 54.13 33.35
N SER A 399 9.19 52.85 33.47
CA SER A 399 10.35 52.17 32.84
C SER A 399 10.72 50.93 33.68
N ALA A 400 10.62 49.71 33.14
CA ALA A 400 11.60 48.98 32.33
C ALA A 400 12.63 48.17 33.17
N SER A 401 12.73 46.88 32.82
CA SER A 401 13.81 45.91 33.09
C SER A 401 14.18 45.57 34.54
N ILE A 402 14.59 44.32 34.76
CA ILE A 402 15.89 43.96 35.35
C ILE A 402 16.09 42.43 35.39
N THR A 403 17.35 42.07 35.19
CA THR A 403 17.99 40.75 35.17
C THR A 403 18.67 40.48 36.52
N HIS A 404 18.74 39.20 36.95
CA HIS A 404 19.67 38.64 37.99
C HIS A 404 19.42 39.09 39.47
N ILE A 405 19.64 38.37 40.59
CA ILE A 405 20.59 37.32 41.03
C ILE A 405 20.07 36.66 42.35
N ILE A 406 20.35 35.35 42.53
CA ILE A 406 20.72 34.53 43.72
C ILE A 406 20.47 35.07 45.17
N LEU A 407 19.85 34.26 46.06
CA LEU A 407 20.43 33.68 47.31
C LEU A 407 19.38 33.20 48.36
N LEU A 408 19.63 31.97 48.83
CA LEU A 408 19.50 31.42 50.21
C LEU A 408 18.34 31.87 51.13
N GLY A 409 17.68 30.85 51.71
CA GLY A 409 17.35 30.90 53.14
C GLY A 409 16.14 30.10 53.61
N LEU A 410 16.39 28.87 54.10
CA LEU A 410 15.85 28.29 55.35
C LEU A 410 14.31 28.05 55.42
N ARG A 411 13.73 26.96 55.95
CA ARG A 411 14.18 25.87 56.83
C ARG A 411 12.95 25.00 57.18
N ASN A 412 13.16 23.68 57.33
CA ASN A 412 12.31 22.68 58.03
C ASN A 412 10.92 22.38 57.44
N ASN A 413 10.34 21.17 57.49
CA ASN A 413 10.67 19.86 58.08
C ASN A 413 9.72 18.84 57.40
N TYR A 414 10.20 17.64 57.05
CA TYR A 414 9.60 16.32 57.33
C TYR A 414 10.18 15.23 56.40
N LYS A 415 10.82 14.25 57.05
CA LYS A 415 11.37 12.95 56.57
C LYS A 415 10.25 12.09 55.93
N HIS A 416 10.47 11.18 54.98
CA HIS A 416 11.36 10.02 54.99
C HIS A 416 11.59 9.45 53.57
N ASP A 417 12.85 9.12 53.28
CA ASP A 417 13.42 7.98 52.54
C ASP A 417 12.77 7.42 51.26
N LEU A 418 13.44 7.64 50.11
CA LEU A 418 13.83 6.57 49.19
C LEU A 418 15.00 7.02 48.28
N CYS A 419 16.22 6.63 48.68
CA CYS A 419 17.43 6.62 47.86
C CYS A 419 17.47 5.24 47.17
N ILE A 420 17.63 5.11 45.84
CA ILE A 420 18.91 4.89 45.16
C ILE A 420 18.58 4.91 43.66
N LEU A 421 19.15 5.86 42.90
CA LEU A 421 19.49 5.76 41.47
C LEU A 421 20.20 7.05 41.07
N ARG A 422 21.52 7.09 41.28
CA ARG A 422 22.37 8.18 40.80
C ARG A 422 23.78 7.67 40.53
N PHE A 423 24.02 7.14 39.34
CA PHE A 423 25.35 7.13 38.72
C PHE A 423 25.19 7.12 37.21
N TRP A 424 24.99 8.31 36.64
CA TRP A 424 25.28 8.57 35.23
C TRP A 424 25.82 10.00 35.13
N LYS A 425 27.11 10.11 34.84
CA LYS A 425 27.74 11.17 34.04
C LYS A 425 29.22 10.82 33.76
N PRO A 426 29.84 11.41 32.73
CA PRO A 426 30.45 10.67 31.63
C PRO A 426 31.97 10.88 31.56
N CYS A 427 32.68 10.01 30.85
CA CYS A 427 34.04 10.28 30.39
C CYS A 427 34.24 9.72 28.98
N TYR A 428 34.55 10.64 28.05
CA TYR A 428 35.13 10.38 26.73
C TYR A 428 36.59 9.94 26.88
N PHE A 429 37.03 8.93 26.13
CA PHE A 429 38.39 8.87 25.57
C PHE A 429 38.38 8.06 24.26
N LEU A 430 39.35 8.40 23.41
CA LEU A 430 39.43 8.33 21.93
C LEU A 430 39.87 6.93 21.39
N PRO A 431 40.24 6.72 20.09
CA PRO A 431 39.95 5.51 19.31
C PRO A 431 41.24 4.76 18.91
N LEU A 432 41.12 3.86 17.93
CA LEU A 432 42.16 3.18 17.13
C LEU A 432 42.75 1.84 17.65
N THR A 433 42.69 0.89 16.70
CA THR A 433 43.65 -0.19 16.39
C THR A 433 43.86 -1.32 17.40
N ILE A 434 43.39 -2.51 17.03
CA ILE A 434 44.25 -3.68 16.72
C ILE A 434 43.57 -4.49 15.61
N MET A 435 44.17 -4.43 14.41
CA MET A 435 44.08 -5.45 13.38
C MET A 435 44.96 -6.63 13.79
N MET A 436 44.53 -7.84 13.41
CA MET A 436 45.32 -8.97 12.88
C MET A 436 44.84 -10.29 13.50
N PHE A 437 44.08 -11.08 12.74
CA PHE A 437 44.52 -12.40 12.29
C PHE A 437 43.49 -12.97 11.29
N HIS A 438 44.01 -13.43 10.14
CA HIS A 438 43.38 -14.19 9.07
C HIS A 438 42.37 -13.51 8.10
N ARG A 439 42.95 -12.82 7.10
CA ARG A 439 42.45 -12.79 5.72
C ARG A 439 42.46 -14.22 5.14
N ASN A 440 41.49 -14.52 4.26
CA ASN A 440 41.38 -15.68 3.34
C ASN A 440 40.29 -16.73 3.60
N ALA A 441 39.13 -16.37 4.19
CA ALA A 441 37.95 -17.25 4.13
C ALA A 441 36.61 -16.55 3.83
N PHE A 442 36.54 -15.21 3.90
CA PHE A 442 35.28 -14.47 3.74
C PHE A 442 34.98 -13.98 2.31
N GLY A 443 35.88 -14.19 1.34
CA GLY A 443 35.73 -13.72 -0.04
C GLY A 443 35.01 -14.67 -0.99
N LEU A 444 34.77 -15.93 -0.62
CA LEU A 444 34.25 -16.97 -1.53
C LEU A 444 32.76 -17.33 -1.31
N ALA A 445 32.18 -16.97 -0.16
CA ALA A 445 30.76 -17.20 0.13
C ALA A 445 29.84 -16.10 -0.43
N LEU A 446 30.35 -14.88 -0.66
CA LEU A 446 29.56 -13.76 -1.16
C LEU A 446 29.41 -13.74 -2.69
N ALA A 447 30.29 -14.43 -3.43
CA ALA A 447 30.24 -14.52 -4.89
C ALA A 447 29.30 -15.63 -5.40
N SER A 448 28.88 -16.56 -4.53
CA SER A 448 28.05 -17.72 -4.91
C SER A 448 26.54 -17.47 -4.80
N LEU A 449 26.11 -16.33 -4.24
CA LEU A 449 24.70 -15.93 -4.15
C LEU A 449 24.25 -14.93 -5.24
N LEU A 450 25.15 -14.52 -6.15
CA LEU A 450 24.87 -13.55 -7.22
C LEU A 450 24.70 -14.20 -8.62
N LEU A 451 24.56 -15.53 -8.71
CA LEU A 451 24.33 -16.26 -9.97
C LEU A 451 23.00 -17.04 -9.97
N LEU A 452 21.96 -16.53 -9.32
CA LEU A 452 20.60 -16.84 -9.73
C LEU A 452 20.32 -16.00 -10.98
N ASN A 453 20.58 -16.59 -12.14
CA ASN A 453 20.03 -16.15 -13.42
C ASN A 453 18.54 -15.82 -13.22
N PRO A 454 18.09 -14.57 -13.41
CA PRO A 454 16.70 -14.40 -13.76
C PRO A 454 16.57 -15.11 -15.11
N LYS A 455 15.73 -16.15 -15.18
CA LYS A 455 15.19 -16.55 -16.48
C LYS A 455 14.67 -15.26 -17.09
N SER A 456 15.28 -14.86 -18.21
CA SER A 456 14.77 -13.79 -19.05
C SER A 456 13.32 -14.16 -19.35
N ALA A 457 12.39 -13.54 -18.63
CA ALA A 457 11.05 -13.37 -19.14
C ALA A 457 11.25 -12.70 -20.50
N ALA A 458 10.69 -13.28 -21.54
CA ALA A 458 10.66 -12.66 -22.85
C ALA A 458 10.25 -11.20 -22.65
N ALA A 459 10.99 -10.27 -23.27
CA ALA A 459 10.70 -8.85 -23.22
C ALA A 459 9.31 -8.60 -23.82
N GLY A 460 8.27 -8.73 -23.00
CA GLY A 460 6.97 -8.15 -23.27
C GLY A 460 7.16 -6.63 -23.26
N LYS A 461 6.60 -5.95 -24.26
CA LYS A 461 6.37 -4.51 -24.15
C LYS A 461 5.69 -4.27 -22.80
N ALA A 462 6.24 -3.41 -21.95
CA ALA A 462 5.51 -2.92 -20.79
C ALA A 462 4.14 -2.39 -21.27
N LEU A 463 3.08 -2.69 -20.52
CA LEU A 463 1.67 -2.47 -20.89
C LEU A 463 1.32 -1.05 -21.36
N ASP A 464 2.20 -0.08 -21.12
CA ASP A 464 1.92 1.34 -20.98
C ASP A 464 2.76 2.23 -21.91
N GLN A 465 3.67 1.65 -22.69
CA GLN A 465 4.65 2.40 -23.48
C GLN A 465 4.04 3.28 -24.58
N THR A 466 2.82 2.94 -25.03
CA THR A 466 2.01 3.72 -25.96
C THR A 466 0.54 3.72 -25.50
N PRO A 467 -0.27 4.71 -25.91
CA PRO A 467 -1.70 4.75 -25.56
C PRO A 467 -2.43 3.50 -26.06
N GLN A 468 -3.36 2.98 -25.26
CA GLN A 468 -4.14 1.80 -25.62
C GLN A 468 -5.07 2.06 -26.81
N MET A 469 -5.29 1.01 -27.62
CA MET A 469 -6.18 1.04 -28.78
C MET A 469 -7.17 -0.12 -28.74
N GLY A 470 -8.45 0.17 -28.94
CA GLY A 470 -9.49 -0.86 -28.87
C GLY A 470 -10.88 -0.36 -29.22
N TRP A 471 -11.87 -1.08 -28.70
CA TRP A 471 -13.29 -0.78 -28.82
C TRP A 471 -13.97 -0.93 -27.47
N ASN A 472 -14.97 -0.11 -27.19
CA ASN A 472 -15.79 -0.19 -25.98
C ASN A 472 -17.28 -0.22 -26.35
N SER A 473 -18.04 -1.07 -25.65
CA SER A 473 -19.45 -1.33 -25.94
C SER A 473 -20.41 -0.17 -25.62
N TRP A 474 -20.04 0.79 -24.77
CA TRP A 474 -20.97 1.70 -24.10
C TRP A 474 -21.68 2.68 -25.03
N ASN A 475 -20.96 3.34 -25.95
CA ASN A 475 -21.54 4.45 -26.72
C ASN A 475 -22.71 4.00 -27.58
N THR A 476 -22.65 2.78 -28.13
CA THR A 476 -23.73 2.20 -28.94
C THR A 476 -24.66 1.29 -28.14
N PHE A 477 -24.11 0.29 -27.44
CA PHE A 477 -24.92 -0.81 -26.89
C PHE A 477 -25.42 -0.52 -25.48
N LYS A 478 -24.85 0.47 -24.79
CA LYS A 478 -25.16 0.76 -23.38
C LYS A 478 -25.03 -0.53 -22.56
N SER A 479 -26.01 -0.81 -21.70
CA SER A 479 -26.08 -2.05 -20.92
C SER A 479 -26.59 -3.27 -21.69
N ASN A 480 -26.99 -3.12 -22.96
CA ASN A 480 -27.54 -4.20 -23.77
C ASN A 480 -26.42 -4.96 -24.50
N ILE A 481 -25.45 -5.47 -23.75
CA ILE A 481 -24.33 -6.27 -24.25
C ILE A 481 -24.54 -7.76 -23.94
N ASN A 482 -24.15 -8.63 -24.88
CA ASN A 482 -24.22 -10.09 -24.73
C ASN A 482 -23.10 -10.76 -25.54
N ALA A 483 -22.91 -12.07 -25.33
CA ALA A 483 -21.85 -12.85 -25.99
C ALA A 483 -21.87 -12.72 -27.52
N SER A 484 -23.03 -12.76 -28.17
CA SER A 484 -23.16 -12.69 -29.63
C SER A 484 -22.70 -11.34 -30.19
N VAL A 485 -22.99 -10.23 -29.50
CA VAL A 485 -22.48 -8.90 -29.89
C VAL A 485 -20.96 -8.86 -29.80
N VAL A 486 -20.37 -9.46 -28.75
CA VAL A 486 -18.91 -9.50 -28.58
C VAL A 486 -18.26 -10.36 -29.67
N GLU A 487 -18.80 -11.54 -29.94
CA GLU A 487 -18.33 -12.43 -31.01
C GLU A 487 -18.37 -11.75 -32.38
N THR A 488 -19.48 -11.05 -32.69
CA THR A 488 -19.62 -10.29 -33.94
C THR A 488 -18.61 -9.15 -34.02
N THR A 489 -18.41 -8.42 -32.92
CA THR A 489 -17.42 -7.32 -32.86
C THR A 489 -16.00 -7.83 -33.10
N VAL A 490 -15.65 -8.97 -32.49
CA VAL A 490 -14.34 -9.60 -32.67
C VAL A 490 -14.11 -10.04 -34.12
N GLN A 491 -15.14 -10.54 -34.82
CA GLN A 491 -15.05 -10.84 -36.25
C GLN A 491 -14.85 -9.57 -37.07
N LEU A 492 -15.58 -8.50 -36.75
CA LEU A 492 -15.49 -7.22 -37.46
C LEU A 492 -14.12 -6.54 -37.30
N PHE A 493 -13.42 -6.76 -36.18
CA PHE A 493 -12.03 -6.31 -36.02
C PHE A 493 -11.10 -6.84 -37.11
N GLU A 494 -11.31 -8.09 -37.53
CA GLU A 494 -10.52 -8.73 -38.59
C GLU A 494 -11.01 -8.27 -39.97
N THR A 495 -12.32 -8.30 -40.24
CA THR A 495 -12.85 -7.96 -41.57
C THR A 495 -12.68 -6.49 -41.95
N LEU A 496 -12.72 -5.59 -40.97
CA LEU A 496 -12.51 -4.14 -41.18
C LEU A 496 -11.02 -3.74 -41.11
N GLY A 497 -10.11 -4.69 -40.89
CA GLY A 497 -8.67 -4.42 -40.80
C GLY A 497 -8.25 -3.60 -39.56
N LEU A 498 -9.12 -3.47 -38.55
CA LEU A 498 -8.83 -2.70 -37.34
C LEU A 498 -7.73 -3.37 -36.50
N LYS A 499 -7.73 -4.70 -36.43
CA LYS A 499 -6.65 -5.45 -35.77
C LYS A 499 -5.29 -5.15 -36.40
N ASP A 500 -5.22 -5.14 -37.73
CA ASP A 500 -3.99 -4.82 -38.49
C ASP A 500 -3.58 -3.34 -38.40
N ALA A 501 -4.53 -2.47 -38.05
CA ALA A 501 -4.27 -1.07 -37.75
C ALA A 501 -3.73 -0.87 -36.31
N GLY A 502 -3.82 -1.89 -35.45
CA GLY A 502 -3.27 -1.90 -34.08
C GLY A 502 -4.30 -1.92 -32.95
N TYR A 503 -5.60 -1.99 -33.26
CA TYR A 503 -6.64 -2.12 -32.25
C TYR A 503 -6.64 -3.53 -31.66
N GLU A 504 -6.39 -3.66 -30.35
CA GLU A 504 -6.23 -4.95 -29.69
C GLU A 504 -7.18 -5.20 -28.51
N TYR A 505 -7.76 -4.15 -27.90
CA TYR A 505 -8.62 -4.28 -26.74
C TYR A 505 -10.12 -4.34 -27.11
N ILE A 506 -10.83 -5.33 -26.55
CA ILE A 506 -12.30 -5.43 -26.53
C ILE A 506 -12.77 -5.13 -25.11
N LEU A 507 -13.34 -3.95 -24.90
CA LEU A 507 -13.72 -3.46 -23.56
C LEU A 507 -15.23 -3.60 -23.36
N LEU A 508 -15.63 -4.44 -22.41
CA LEU A 508 -17.03 -4.59 -22.01
C LEU A 508 -17.33 -3.62 -20.87
N ASP A 509 -18.13 -2.62 -21.19
CA ASP A 509 -18.58 -1.63 -20.23
C ASP A 509 -19.74 -2.14 -19.35
N GLU A 510 -20.41 -1.24 -18.65
CA GLU A 510 -21.61 -1.53 -17.88
C GLU A 510 -22.59 -2.47 -18.63
N GLY A 511 -23.11 -3.49 -17.93
CA GLY A 511 -23.99 -4.51 -18.52
C GLY A 511 -23.44 -5.94 -18.50
N TRP A 512 -22.13 -6.13 -18.32
CA TRP A 512 -21.51 -7.46 -18.28
C TRP A 512 -21.80 -8.24 -16.99
N SER A 513 -21.83 -7.56 -15.85
CA SER A 513 -21.97 -8.19 -14.54
C SER A 513 -23.44 -8.44 -14.19
N ASP A 514 -23.71 -9.36 -13.27
CA ASP A 514 -25.03 -9.54 -12.69
C ASP A 514 -25.42 -8.33 -11.81
N TYR A 515 -26.71 -8.21 -11.45
CA TYR A 515 -27.18 -7.21 -10.50
C TYR A 515 -26.80 -7.52 -9.05
N SER A 516 -26.40 -8.77 -8.79
CA SER A 516 -26.02 -9.26 -7.47
C SER A 516 -24.62 -9.85 -7.49
N ARG A 517 -23.93 -9.76 -6.35
CA ARG A 517 -22.74 -10.59 -6.12
C ARG A 517 -23.20 -12.03 -5.81
N THR A 518 -22.30 -12.99 -5.98
CA THR A 518 -22.52 -14.35 -5.48
C THR A 518 -22.77 -14.33 -3.95
N ALA A 519 -23.30 -15.41 -3.39
CA ALA A 519 -23.52 -15.53 -1.95
C ALA A 519 -22.25 -15.31 -1.11
N ASP A 520 -21.09 -15.65 -1.65
CA ASP A 520 -19.78 -15.43 -1.03
C ASP A 520 -19.20 -14.03 -1.27
N GLY A 521 -19.91 -13.19 -2.05
CA GLY A 521 -19.61 -11.79 -2.32
C GLY A 521 -18.61 -11.55 -3.46
N TYR A 522 -18.48 -12.48 -4.41
CA TYR A 522 -17.69 -12.28 -5.63
C TYR A 522 -18.53 -11.64 -6.73
N LEU A 523 -17.88 -10.87 -7.62
CA LEU A 523 -18.48 -10.48 -8.90
C LEU A 523 -18.83 -11.73 -9.71
N GLN A 524 -19.91 -11.63 -10.48
CA GLN A 524 -20.35 -12.68 -11.39
C GLN A 524 -20.91 -12.04 -12.66
N PRO A 525 -20.74 -12.67 -13.83
CA PRO A 525 -21.35 -12.19 -15.07
C PRO A 525 -22.86 -12.37 -15.05
N ASN A 526 -23.57 -11.55 -15.82
CA ASN A 526 -24.98 -11.77 -16.10
C ASN A 526 -25.14 -13.02 -16.99
N LEU A 527 -25.58 -14.14 -16.42
CA LEU A 527 -25.71 -15.42 -17.13
C LEU A 527 -26.80 -15.42 -18.22
N THR A 528 -27.71 -14.45 -18.23
CA THR A 528 -28.65 -14.28 -19.36
C THR A 528 -27.93 -13.74 -20.60
N SER A 529 -27.01 -12.78 -20.41
CA SER A 529 -26.22 -12.18 -21.49
C SER A 529 -24.99 -13.02 -21.86
N PHE A 530 -24.43 -13.75 -20.88
CA PHE A 530 -23.22 -14.55 -20.98
C PHE A 530 -23.47 -15.94 -20.40
N PRO A 531 -24.21 -16.83 -21.12
CA PRO A 531 -24.68 -18.10 -20.58
C PRO A 531 -23.58 -19.07 -20.16
N ASN A 532 -22.41 -18.98 -20.79
CA ASN A 532 -21.24 -19.79 -20.47
C ASN A 532 -20.31 -19.13 -19.43
N GLY A 533 -20.73 -18.00 -18.86
CA GLY A 533 -19.88 -17.12 -18.04
C GLY A 533 -18.90 -16.30 -18.87
N ILE A 534 -18.06 -15.51 -18.18
CA ILE A 534 -17.13 -14.59 -18.86
C ILE A 534 -15.82 -15.27 -19.25
N LYS A 535 -15.31 -16.20 -18.44
CA LYS A 535 -13.98 -16.78 -18.67
C LYS A 535 -13.85 -17.47 -20.04
N PRO A 536 -14.79 -18.31 -20.51
CA PRO A 536 -14.67 -18.91 -21.85
C PRO A 536 -14.61 -17.86 -22.96
N LEU A 537 -15.39 -16.78 -22.85
CA LEU A 537 -15.33 -15.66 -23.78
C LEU A 537 -13.95 -14.98 -23.79
N ILE A 538 -13.34 -14.80 -22.62
CA ILE A 538 -11.97 -14.27 -22.48
C ILE A 538 -10.98 -15.19 -23.18
N ASP A 539 -11.05 -16.50 -22.91
CA ASP A 539 -10.16 -17.50 -23.50
C ASP A 539 -10.28 -17.49 -25.05
N ASP A 540 -11.48 -17.34 -25.60
CA ASP A 540 -11.74 -17.25 -27.04
C ASP A 540 -11.19 -15.96 -27.67
N ILE A 541 -11.30 -14.83 -26.98
CA ILE A 541 -10.71 -13.54 -27.41
C ILE A 541 -9.18 -13.61 -27.40
N HIS A 542 -8.59 -14.20 -26.35
CA HIS A 542 -7.15 -14.43 -26.26
C HIS A 542 -6.64 -15.37 -27.34
N ALA A 543 -7.39 -16.43 -27.68
CA ALA A 543 -7.04 -17.35 -28.76
C ALA A 543 -6.96 -16.64 -30.14
N LYS A 544 -7.66 -15.51 -30.30
CA LYS A 544 -7.59 -14.65 -31.48
C LYS A 544 -6.50 -13.58 -31.39
N GLY A 545 -5.70 -13.56 -30.32
CA GLY A 545 -4.64 -12.58 -30.13
C GLY A 545 -5.14 -11.17 -29.79
N LEU A 546 -6.39 -11.05 -29.31
CA LEU A 546 -6.95 -9.82 -28.78
C LEU A 546 -6.93 -9.86 -27.25
N LYS A 547 -7.11 -8.69 -26.64
CA LYS A 547 -7.19 -8.50 -25.19
C LYS A 547 -8.61 -8.11 -24.80
N ILE A 548 -9.01 -8.40 -23.57
CA ILE A 548 -10.34 -8.04 -23.07
C ILE A 548 -10.26 -7.21 -21.79
N GLY A 549 -11.14 -6.20 -21.72
CA GLY A 549 -11.34 -5.41 -20.52
C GLY A 549 -12.75 -5.52 -19.97
N LEU A 550 -12.84 -5.38 -18.66
CA LEU A 550 -14.12 -5.24 -17.96
C LEU A 550 -14.19 -3.89 -17.26
N TYR A 551 -15.39 -3.58 -16.78
CA TYR A 551 -15.75 -2.34 -16.14
C TYR A 551 -16.22 -2.54 -14.69
N GLY A 552 -15.90 -1.61 -13.82
CA GLY A 552 -16.48 -1.50 -12.48
C GLY A 552 -16.38 -0.08 -11.94
N ASP A 553 -16.64 0.08 -10.65
CA ASP A 553 -16.77 1.41 -10.03
C ASP A 553 -16.08 1.46 -8.65
N SER A 554 -15.48 2.61 -8.36
CA SER A 554 -14.81 2.97 -7.10
C SER A 554 -15.75 3.26 -5.93
N GLY A 555 -17.04 3.01 -6.12
CA GLY A 555 -18.09 3.07 -5.13
C GLY A 555 -18.80 1.72 -4.90
N ILE A 556 -19.90 1.77 -4.15
CA ILE A 556 -20.67 0.58 -3.79
C ILE A 556 -21.49 0.02 -4.95
N MET A 557 -21.83 0.88 -5.91
CA MET A 557 -22.61 0.56 -7.09
C MET A 557 -21.96 1.22 -8.30
N THR A 558 -22.07 0.59 -9.45
CA THR A 558 -21.73 1.21 -10.73
C THR A 558 -22.78 2.23 -11.16
N CYS A 559 -22.49 3.01 -12.20
CA CYS A 559 -23.46 3.93 -12.81
C CYS A 559 -24.79 3.26 -13.22
N GLY A 560 -24.75 2.01 -13.66
CA GLY A 560 -25.92 1.19 -14.02
C GLY A 560 -26.55 0.42 -12.87
N PHE A 561 -26.24 0.78 -11.61
CA PHE A 561 -26.74 0.12 -10.40
C PHE A 561 -26.43 -1.39 -10.33
N ARG A 562 -25.22 -1.77 -10.75
CA ARG A 562 -24.64 -3.10 -10.49
C ARG A 562 -23.63 -3.03 -9.34
N PRO A 563 -23.19 -4.15 -8.76
CA PRO A 563 -22.23 -4.11 -7.65
C PRO A 563 -20.92 -3.42 -8.05
N GLY A 564 -20.59 -2.31 -7.38
CA GLY A 564 -19.28 -1.67 -7.46
C GLY A 564 -18.27 -2.36 -6.54
N SER A 565 -17.00 -1.96 -6.61
CA SER A 565 -15.90 -2.68 -5.93
C SER A 565 -15.46 -2.08 -4.60
N TRP A 566 -16.11 -1.01 -4.11
CA TRP A 566 -15.76 -0.40 -2.83
C TRP A 566 -15.84 -1.40 -1.65
N GLY A 567 -14.72 -1.61 -0.98
CA GLY A 567 -14.55 -2.59 0.11
C GLY A 567 -14.41 -4.04 -0.34
N TYR A 568 -14.39 -4.30 -1.65
CA TYR A 568 -14.20 -5.61 -2.29
C TYR A 568 -13.00 -5.60 -3.26
N GLU A 569 -12.16 -4.57 -3.25
CA GLU A 569 -11.15 -4.30 -4.27
C GLU A 569 -10.16 -5.47 -4.43
N GLU A 570 -9.61 -5.99 -3.33
CA GLU A 570 -8.69 -7.15 -3.36
C GLU A 570 -9.37 -8.38 -3.96
N ARG A 571 -10.62 -8.64 -3.57
CA ARG A 571 -11.38 -9.79 -4.05
C ARG A 571 -11.73 -9.66 -5.52
N ASP A 572 -12.16 -8.48 -5.95
CA ASP A 572 -12.56 -8.22 -7.31
C ASP A 572 -11.32 -8.27 -8.22
N ALA A 573 -10.19 -7.69 -7.81
CA ALA A 573 -8.93 -7.81 -8.53
C ALA A 573 -8.48 -9.27 -8.68
N GLN A 574 -8.58 -10.09 -7.63
CA GLN A 574 -8.31 -11.53 -7.72
C GLN A 574 -9.28 -12.25 -8.67
N THR A 575 -10.55 -11.84 -8.69
CA THR A 575 -11.57 -12.40 -9.60
C THR A 575 -11.23 -12.08 -11.05
N LEU A 576 -10.92 -10.83 -11.36
CA LEU A 576 -10.49 -10.36 -12.67
C LEU A 576 -9.25 -11.12 -13.15
N ALA A 577 -8.23 -11.24 -12.29
CA ALA A 577 -7.01 -12.00 -12.58
C ALA A 577 -7.31 -13.48 -12.84
N SER A 578 -8.21 -14.09 -12.06
CA SER A 578 -8.59 -15.50 -12.22
C SER A 578 -9.34 -15.79 -13.53
N TRP A 579 -10.09 -14.81 -14.05
CA TRP A 579 -10.77 -14.91 -15.33
C TRP A 579 -9.85 -14.60 -16.52
N GLY A 580 -8.69 -13.98 -16.28
CA GLY A 580 -7.75 -13.60 -17.32
C GLY A 580 -8.02 -12.21 -17.92
N VAL A 581 -8.70 -11.32 -17.21
CA VAL A 581 -8.96 -9.95 -17.70
C VAL A 581 -7.64 -9.20 -17.91
N ASP A 582 -7.54 -8.40 -18.97
CA ASP A 582 -6.33 -7.64 -19.33
C ASP A 582 -6.45 -6.14 -19.06
N TYR A 583 -7.67 -5.64 -18.88
CA TYR A 583 -7.96 -4.22 -18.73
C TYR A 583 -9.10 -3.99 -17.75
N TRP A 584 -8.96 -2.98 -16.90
CA TRP A 584 -9.96 -2.58 -15.93
C TRP A 584 -10.27 -1.09 -16.05
N LYS A 585 -11.45 -0.76 -16.61
CA LYS A 585 -12.03 0.59 -16.54
C LYS A 585 -12.72 0.74 -15.19
N TYR A 586 -12.32 1.74 -14.40
CA TYR A 586 -12.82 1.92 -13.05
C TYR A 586 -13.44 3.29 -12.87
N ASP A 587 -14.75 3.32 -12.65
CA ASP A 587 -15.59 4.52 -12.66
C ASP A 587 -15.79 5.14 -11.27
N ASN A 588 -16.63 6.18 -11.19
CA ASN A 588 -16.77 7.05 -10.02
C ASN A 588 -18.24 7.36 -9.62
N CYS A 589 -19.24 6.68 -10.20
CA CYS A 589 -20.66 6.95 -9.93
C CYS A 589 -21.09 6.59 -8.51
N GLY A 590 -20.72 5.41 -8.01
CA GLY A 590 -21.03 4.98 -6.64
C GLY A 590 -20.26 5.75 -5.58
N GLY A 591 -19.37 6.65 -6.01
CA GLY A 591 -18.56 7.52 -5.16
C GLY A 591 -19.41 8.31 -4.17
N PHE A 592 -20.63 8.74 -4.53
CA PHE A 592 -21.50 9.54 -3.66
C PHE A 592 -21.80 8.89 -2.29
N GLN A 593 -21.89 7.55 -2.20
CA GLN A 593 -22.01 6.84 -0.92
C GLN A 593 -20.66 6.49 -0.28
N ALA A 594 -19.57 6.50 -1.06
CA ALA A 594 -18.19 6.26 -0.62
C ALA A 594 -17.39 7.56 -0.34
N MET A 595 -18.00 8.76 -0.47
CA MET A 595 -17.35 10.09 -0.32
C MET A 595 -16.87 10.44 1.10
N THR A 596 -16.64 9.46 1.95
CA THR A 596 -15.78 9.67 3.13
C THR A 596 -14.31 9.80 2.73
N GLU A 597 -13.94 9.32 1.54
CA GLU A 597 -12.54 9.30 1.06
C GLU A 597 -12.37 9.97 -0.31
N SER A 598 -11.21 10.61 -0.50
CA SER A 598 -10.84 11.27 -1.76
C SER A 598 -10.63 10.26 -2.91
N PRO A 599 -10.87 10.62 -4.19
CA PRO A 599 -10.60 9.76 -5.35
C PRO A 599 -9.20 9.14 -5.32
N GLN A 600 -8.16 9.90 -4.96
CA GLN A 600 -6.78 9.43 -4.86
C GLN A 600 -6.66 8.19 -3.97
N VAL A 601 -7.37 8.17 -2.84
CA VAL A 601 -7.41 7.02 -1.94
C VAL A 601 -8.18 5.87 -2.57
N ARG A 602 -9.40 6.12 -3.07
CA ARG A 602 -10.28 5.06 -3.59
C ARG A 602 -9.68 4.36 -4.82
N PHE A 603 -9.19 5.13 -5.79
CA PHE A 603 -8.51 4.60 -6.97
C PHE A 603 -7.16 3.96 -6.61
N GLY A 604 -6.45 4.48 -5.61
CA GLY A 604 -5.20 3.91 -5.10
C GLY A 604 -5.35 2.55 -4.42
N VAL A 605 -6.49 2.29 -3.75
CA VAL A 605 -6.77 0.98 -3.16
C VAL A 605 -6.94 -0.09 -4.24
N MET A 606 -7.71 0.21 -5.29
CA MET A 606 -7.86 -0.72 -6.42
C MET A 606 -6.55 -0.92 -7.18
N GLN A 607 -5.73 0.11 -7.35
CA GLN A 607 -4.39 -0.01 -7.94
C GLN A 607 -3.55 -1.07 -7.22
N LYS A 608 -3.43 -0.95 -5.89
CA LYS A 608 -2.69 -1.92 -5.06
C LYS A 608 -3.30 -3.32 -5.16
N ALA A 609 -4.63 -3.42 -5.19
CA ALA A 609 -5.33 -4.69 -5.33
C ALA A 609 -5.01 -5.39 -6.67
N LEU A 610 -4.98 -4.64 -7.77
CA LEU A 610 -4.60 -5.14 -9.09
C LEU A 610 -3.15 -5.62 -9.11
N GLU A 611 -2.20 -4.86 -8.53
CA GLU A 611 -0.80 -5.28 -8.39
C GLU A 611 -0.66 -6.59 -7.60
N LEU A 612 -1.39 -6.71 -6.48
CA LEU A 612 -1.37 -7.89 -5.62
C LEU A 612 -2.06 -9.12 -6.23
N SER A 613 -2.87 -8.93 -7.28
CA SER A 613 -3.57 -10.03 -7.96
C SER A 613 -2.60 -10.99 -8.68
N GLY A 614 -1.39 -10.52 -9.02
CA GLY A 614 -0.35 -11.29 -9.71
C GLY A 614 -0.55 -11.39 -11.23
N ARG A 615 -1.55 -10.71 -11.81
CA ARG A 615 -1.73 -10.53 -13.25
C ARG A 615 -1.53 -9.06 -13.60
N GLU A 616 -0.80 -8.80 -14.67
CA GLU A 616 -0.70 -7.46 -15.27
C GLU A 616 -2.04 -7.08 -15.92
N ILE A 617 -2.72 -6.08 -15.35
CA ILE A 617 -4.02 -5.58 -15.81
C ILE A 617 -3.89 -4.08 -16.08
N PHE A 618 -4.18 -3.65 -17.30
CA PHE A 618 -4.18 -2.24 -17.66
C PHE A 618 -5.28 -1.51 -16.90
N TYR A 619 -4.87 -0.62 -16.00
CA TYR A 619 -5.76 0.14 -15.14
C TYR A 619 -6.09 1.54 -15.70
N SER A 620 -7.37 1.76 -16.00
CA SER A 620 -7.91 3.00 -16.55
C SER A 620 -8.84 3.68 -15.55
N VAL A 621 -8.39 4.82 -15.03
CA VAL A 621 -9.11 5.62 -14.03
C VAL A 621 -10.17 6.49 -14.71
N CYS A 622 -11.41 6.43 -14.25
CA CYS A 622 -12.56 7.15 -14.79
C CYS A 622 -13.30 7.92 -13.68
N GLU A 623 -12.73 9.05 -13.28
CA GLU A 623 -13.30 10.04 -12.34
C GLU A 623 -13.68 11.37 -13.00
N TRP A 624 -13.60 11.44 -14.33
CA TRP A 624 -14.11 12.53 -15.14
C TRP A 624 -13.39 13.87 -14.98
N GLY A 625 -12.12 13.88 -14.58
CA GLY A 625 -11.40 15.11 -14.24
C GLY A 625 -11.70 15.64 -12.83
N TYR A 626 -12.48 14.92 -12.03
CA TYR A 626 -12.87 15.34 -10.70
C TYR A 626 -11.66 15.36 -9.76
N GLN A 627 -11.40 16.52 -9.14
CA GLN A 627 -10.21 16.77 -8.34
C GLN A 627 -8.89 16.60 -9.10
N PHE A 628 -8.89 16.96 -10.39
CA PHE A 628 -7.67 17.25 -11.18
C PHE A 628 -6.69 16.06 -11.27
N PRO A 629 -7.10 14.93 -11.90
CA PRO A 629 -6.31 13.70 -12.00
C PRO A 629 -4.96 13.87 -12.68
N TRP A 630 -4.76 14.89 -13.53
CA TRP A 630 -3.44 15.16 -14.11
C TRP A 630 -2.33 15.46 -13.08
N HIS A 631 -2.67 15.73 -11.81
CA HIS A 631 -1.68 15.89 -10.75
C HIS A 631 -1.33 14.59 -9.99
N TRP A 632 -2.14 13.54 -10.13
CA TRP A 632 -2.02 12.34 -9.29
C TRP A 632 -2.32 11.01 -9.99
N GLY A 633 -3.14 11.01 -11.04
CA GLY A 633 -3.60 9.86 -11.81
C GLY A 633 -2.46 9.05 -12.40
N GLY A 634 -1.39 9.72 -12.89
CA GLY A 634 -0.19 9.03 -13.40
C GLY A 634 0.62 8.28 -12.33
N LYS A 635 0.30 8.41 -11.04
CA LYS A 635 0.89 7.56 -9.99
C LYS A 635 0.05 6.33 -9.69
N ILE A 636 -1.14 6.24 -10.27
CA ILE A 636 -2.19 5.28 -9.89
C ILE A 636 -2.61 4.44 -11.10
N GLY A 637 -2.96 5.07 -12.22
CA GLY A 637 -3.44 4.39 -13.43
C GLY A 637 -2.47 4.55 -14.60
N HIS A 638 -2.64 3.69 -15.59
CA HIS A 638 -1.96 3.80 -16.89
C HIS A 638 -2.66 4.81 -17.81
N SER A 639 -3.96 5.05 -17.58
CA SER A 639 -4.68 6.19 -18.14
C SER A 639 -5.67 6.77 -17.13
N TYR A 640 -6.02 8.04 -17.30
CA TYR A 640 -6.97 8.73 -16.42
C TYR A 640 -7.80 9.76 -17.20
N ARG A 641 -9.13 9.65 -17.06
CA ARG A 641 -10.13 10.51 -17.74
C ARG A 641 -10.00 11.96 -17.29
N LEU A 642 -9.95 12.88 -18.25
CA LEU A 642 -9.75 14.31 -17.94
C LEU A 642 -11.03 15.13 -17.88
N SER A 643 -12.14 14.59 -18.37
CA SER A 643 -13.43 15.27 -18.44
C SER A 643 -14.59 14.32 -18.21
N GLY A 644 -15.78 14.91 -17.96
CA GLY A 644 -17.05 14.22 -18.20
C GLY A 644 -17.12 13.63 -19.61
N ASP A 645 -18.01 12.66 -19.76
CA ASP A 645 -18.18 11.88 -20.97
C ASP A 645 -18.39 12.77 -22.20
N ILE A 646 -17.78 12.32 -23.30
CA ILE A 646 -17.96 12.92 -24.61
C ILE A 646 -19.41 12.72 -25.09
N THR A 647 -19.87 13.60 -25.98
CA THR A 647 -21.08 13.42 -26.77
C THR A 647 -20.72 13.37 -28.25
N ALA A 648 -21.53 12.69 -29.06
CA ALA A 648 -21.39 12.60 -30.52
C ALA A 648 -21.74 13.94 -31.24
N LYS A 649 -21.22 15.06 -30.73
CA LYS A 649 -21.37 16.41 -31.26
C LYS A 649 -20.01 17.11 -31.24
N PHE A 650 -19.68 17.73 -32.37
CA PHE A 650 -18.37 18.37 -32.54
C PHE A 650 -18.23 19.65 -31.69
N THR A 651 -19.22 20.54 -31.73
CA THR A 651 -19.23 21.80 -30.96
C THR A 651 -20.36 21.87 -29.93
N ASN A 652 -21.54 21.35 -30.25
CA ASN A 652 -22.72 21.49 -29.41
C ASN A 652 -22.62 20.61 -28.15
N GLU A 653 -22.69 21.22 -26.98
CA GLU A 653 -22.64 20.51 -25.71
C GLU A 653 -24.05 20.27 -25.17
N THR A 654 -24.26 19.12 -24.53
CA THR A 654 -25.54 18.76 -23.93
C THR A 654 -25.55 18.88 -22.41
N GLY A 655 -24.38 18.94 -21.77
CA GLY A 655 -24.29 18.94 -20.31
C GLY A 655 -22.89 19.10 -19.70
N CYS A 656 -21.87 19.49 -20.47
CA CYS A 656 -20.50 19.63 -19.96
C CYS A 656 -20.42 20.72 -18.87
N ALA A 657 -20.19 20.32 -17.62
CA ALA A 657 -20.19 21.27 -16.50
C ALA A 657 -19.02 22.27 -16.55
N CYS A 658 -17.87 21.86 -17.06
CA CYS A 658 -16.65 22.66 -17.10
C CYS A 658 -16.17 22.90 -18.54
N LYS A 659 -15.88 24.16 -18.88
CA LYS A 659 -15.29 24.56 -20.18
C LYS A 659 -13.76 24.45 -20.21
N THR A 660 -13.12 24.65 -19.07
CA THR A 660 -11.66 24.56 -18.88
C THR A 660 -11.30 23.31 -18.09
N ALA A 661 -10.02 22.91 -18.07
CA ALA A 661 -9.55 21.80 -17.26
C ALA A 661 -9.51 22.19 -15.77
N TYR A 662 -9.12 23.42 -15.44
CA TYR A 662 -9.01 23.87 -14.03
C TYR A 662 -10.33 24.29 -13.37
N CYS A 663 -11.45 23.77 -13.86
CA CYS A 663 -12.76 23.88 -13.23
C CYS A 663 -13.05 22.59 -12.43
N LEU A 664 -13.57 22.72 -11.21
CA LEU A 664 -13.93 21.56 -10.40
C LEU A 664 -15.12 20.84 -11.04
N ASN A 665 -14.86 19.76 -11.80
CA ASN A 665 -15.89 19.10 -12.59
C ASN A 665 -16.87 18.29 -11.72
N THR A 666 -18.04 18.84 -11.46
CA THR A 666 -19.14 18.15 -10.77
C THR A 666 -20.10 17.43 -11.73
N GLY A 667 -19.91 17.57 -13.04
CA GLY A 667 -20.70 16.90 -14.07
C GLY A 667 -20.03 15.63 -14.60
N TYR A 668 -20.86 14.68 -15.05
CA TYR A 668 -20.37 13.38 -15.52
C TYR A 668 -20.36 13.23 -17.04
N ALA A 669 -21.14 14.01 -17.82
CA ALA A 669 -21.29 13.80 -19.27
C ALA A 669 -21.64 15.07 -20.07
N GLY A 670 -21.57 14.97 -21.40
CA GLY A 670 -22.12 15.94 -22.34
C GLY A 670 -21.10 16.94 -22.90
N CYS A 671 -19.82 16.57 -22.92
CA CYS A 671 -18.73 17.39 -23.46
C CYS A 671 -18.54 17.17 -24.96
N SER A 672 -18.52 18.25 -25.74
CA SER A 672 -18.29 18.18 -27.18
C SER A 672 -16.81 17.92 -27.51
N VAL A 673 -16.54 17.39 -28.69
CA VAL A 673 -15.17 17.12 -29.19
C VAL A 673 -14.27 18.35 -29.02
N LEU A 674 -14.72 19.51 -29.48
CA LEU A 674 -13.94 20.75 -29.45
C LEU A 674 -13.65 21.20 -28.01
N SER A 675 -14.59 21.02 -27.09
CA SER A 675 -14.40 21.40 -25.69
C SER A 675 -13.38 20.50 -24.97
N ILE A 676 -13.32 19.21 -25.31
CA ILE A 676 -12.28 18.31 -24.79
C ILE A 676 -10.90 18.67 -25.36
N ILE A 677 -10.80 18.99 -26.65
CA ILE A 677 -9.55 19.52 -27.26
C ILE A 677 -9.08 20.78 -26.54
N ARG A 678 -10.01 21.71 -26.25
CA ARG A 678 -9.68 22.95 -25.50
C ARG A 678 -9.20 22.69 -24.08
N LYS A 679 -9.72 21.66 -23.39
CA LYS A 679 -9.18 21.26 -22.08
C LYS A 679 -7.74 20.77 -22.20
N MET A 680 -7.43 19.97 -23.21
CA MET A 680 -6.06 19.46 -23.44
C MET A 680 -5.04 20.57 -23.71
N ARG A 681 -5.48 21.75 -24.17
CA ARG A 681 -4.61 22.94 -24.29
C ARG A 681 -3.93 23.28 -22.96
N GLU A 682 -4.65 23.10 -21.86
CA GLU A 682 -4.22 23.51 -20.53
C GLU A 682 -3.40 22.43 -19.80
N ILE A 683 -3.58 21.15 -20.18
CA ILE A 683 -3.09 20.01 -19.38
C ILE A 683 -2.31 18.95 -20.16
N SER A 684 -2.18 19.04 -21.48
CA SER A 684 -1.43 18.06 -22.30
C SER A 684 0.01 17.82 -21.85
N GLN A 685 0.63 18.78 -21.16
CA GLN A 685 1.98 18.71 -20.60
C GLN A 685 2.13 17.83 -19.34
N TYR A 686 1.02 17.44 -18.69
CA TYR A 686 1.09 16.64 -17.47
C TYR A 686 1.15 15.12 -17.70
N GLN A 687 0.86 14.67 -18.92
CA GLN A 687 1.00 13.25 -19.23
C GLN A 687 2.48 12.87 -19.41
N THR A 688 2.81 11.65 -19.05
CA THR A 688 4.15 11.08 -19.19
C THR A 688 4.02 9.74 -19.90
N GLN A 689 5.07 9.30 -20.61
CA GLN A 689 5.07 7.96 -21.19
C GLN A 689 4.77 6.92 -20.10
N GLY A 690 3.82 6.02 -20.36
CA GLY A 690 3.27 5.10 -19.35
C GLY A 690 1.93 5.55 -18.74
N HIS A 691 1.58 6.83 -18.85
CA HIS A 691 0.47 7.44 -18.13
C HIS A 691 -0.25 8.49 -18.99
N TRP A 692 -1.38 8.09 -19.57
CA TRP A 692 -2.04 8.83 -20.65
C TRP A 692 -3.27 9.59 -20.15
N LEU A 693 -3.39 10.85 -20.57
CA LEU A 693 -4.62 11.62 -20.40
C LEU A 693 -5.70 11.06 -21.32
N ASP A 694 -6.80 10.60 -20.73
CA ASP A 694 -7.90 10.00 -21.48
C ASP A 694 -8.96 11.05 -21.83
N MET A 695 -9.05 11.36 -23.12
CA MET A 695 -10.03 12.28 -23.71
C MET A 695 -11.41 11.65 -23.92
N ASP A 696 -11.61 10.41 -23.45
CA ASP A 696 -12.81 9.57 -23.64
C ASP A 696 -12.91 8.92 -25.03
N MET A 697 -13.89 8.04 -25.21
CA MET A 697 -14.06 7.20 -26.39
C MET A 697 -14.28 7.98 -27.70
N LEU A 698 -13.90 7.36 -28.82
CA LEU A 698 -14.05 7.90 -30.17
C LEU A 698 -15.50 7.76 -30.65
N GLU A 699 -16.12 8.90 -30.97
CA GLU A 699 -17.47 8.99 -31.59
C GLU A 699 -17.47 8.92 -33.13
N ILE A 700 -16.36 8.52 -33.77
CA ILE A 700 -16.31 8.33 -35.23
C ILE A 700 -17.29 7.21 -35.63
N GLY A 701 -18.23 7.51 -36.53
CA GLY A 701 -19.32 6.61 -36.91
C GLY A 701 -20.59 6.72 -36.05
N ASN A 702 -20.55 7.49 -34.96
CA ASN A 702 -21.72 7.83 -34.15
C ASN A 702 -22.21 9.25 -34.47
N GLY A 703 -23.53 9.45 -34.41
CA GLY A 703 -24.14 10.76 -34.67
C GLY A 703 -23.99 11.23 -36.13
N ASP A 704 -23.99 12.54 -36.32
CA ASP A 704 -24.05 13.24 -37.62
C ASP A 704 -22.80 14.08 -37.91
N MET A 705 -21.62 13.63 -37.46
CA MET A 705 -20.36 14.34 -37.72
C MET A 705 -19.95 14.25 -39.19
N THR A 706 -19.57 15.37 -39.78
CA THR A 706 -18.99 15.40 -41.15
C THR A 706 -17.63 14.69 -41.18
N LEU A 707 -17.17 14.33 -42.38
CA LEU A 707 -15.86 13.70 -42.55
C LEU A 707 -14.73 14.55 -41.93
N TYR A 708 -14.72 15.87 -42.16
CA TYR A 708 -13.73 16.77 -41.55
C TYR A 708 -13.80 16.78 -40.02
N GLN A 709 -14.99 16.71 -39.43
CA GLN A 709 -15.14 16.62 -37.98
C GLN A 709 -14.63 15.28 -37.44
N GLN A 710 -14.91 14.16 -38.13
CA GLN A 710 -14.40 12.84 -37.76
C GLN A 710 -12.86 12.78 -37.87
N GLN A 711 -12.29 13.34 -38.94
CA GLN A 711 -10.83 13.45 -39.12
C GLN A 711 -10.20 14.30 -38.03
N THR A 712 -10.75 15.49 -37.76
CA THR A 712 -10.27 16.35 -36.68
C THR A 712 -10.32 15.65 -35.33
N HIS A 713 -11.44 15.02 -35.00
CA HIS A 713 -11.62 14.25 -33.77
C HIS A 713 -10.51 13.19 -33.62
N PHE A 714 -10.30 12.36 -34.65
CA PHE A 714 -9.29 11.31 -34.63
C PHE A 714 -7.85 11.84 -34.57
N ALA A 715 -7.53 12.86 -35.36
CA ALA A 715 -6.19 13.45 -35.41
C ALA A 715 -5.78 14.03 -34.05
N PHE A 716 -6.69 14.73 -33.36
CA PHE A 716 -6.38 15.32 -32.06
C PHE A 716 -6.20 14.27 -30.98
N TRP A 717 -7.05 13.25 -30.92
CA TRP A 717 -6.88 12.14 -29.98
C TRP A 717 -5.52 11.45 -30.18
N ALA A 718 -5.13 11.22 -31.43
CA ALA A 718 -3.84 10.60 -31.74
C ALA A 718 -2.65 11.52 -31.45
N ALA A 719 -2.71 12.79 -31.84
CA ALA A 719 -1.62 13.74 -31.64
C ALA A 719 -1.38 14.06 -30.16
N LEU A 720 -2.45 14.10 -29.36
CA LEU A 720 -2.41 14.38 -27.92
C LEU A 720 -2.19 13.15 -27.03
N LYS A 721 -1.96 11.98 -27.64
CA LYS A 721 -1.70 10.68 -26.97
C LYS A 721 -2.84 10.19 -26.08
N SER A 722 -4.07 10.53 -26.45
CA SER A 722 -5.25 9.92 -25.84
C SER A 722 -5.35 8.44 -26.26
N PRO A 723 -5.92 7.58 -25.40
CA PRO A 723 -6.43 6.27 -25.81
C PRO A 723 -7.30 6.37 -27.08
N LEU A 724 -7.11 5.45 -28.02
CA LEU A 724 -7.91 5.35 -29.24
C LEU A 724 -8.91 4.19 -29.08
N ILE A 725 -9.99 4.45 -28.34
CA ILE A 725 -11.04 3.46 -28.06
C ILE A 725 -12.28 3.78 -28.88
N ILE A 726 -12.63 2.93 -29.85
CA ILE A 726 -13.81 3.09 -30.72
C ILE A 726 -15.10 2.88 -29.91
N GLY A 727 -16.05 3.80 -29.97
CA GLY A 727 -17.37 3.67 -29.32
C GLY A 727 -18.53 3.29 -30.25
N ALA A 728 -18.28 3.13 -31.55
CA ALA A 728 -19.31 2.92 -32.55
C ALA A 728 -19.70 1.45 -32.75
N ASP A 729 -20.89 1.23 -33.33
CA ASP A 729 -21.32 -0.07 -33.86
C ASP A 729 -20.51 -0.39 -35.11
N LEU A 730 -19.55 -1.30 -35.00
CA LEU A 730 -18.67 -1.66 -36.12
C LEU A 730 -19.44 -2.18 -37.34
N SER A 731 -20.63 -2.76 -37.15
CA SER A 731 -21.46 -3.29 -38.25
C SER A 731 -22.13 -2.20 -39.08
N LYS A 732 -22.13 -0.95 -38.60
CA LYS A 732 -22.80 0.20 -39.22
C LYS A 732 -21.83 1.30 -39.63
N LEU A 733 -20.52 1.07 -39.50
CA LEU A 733 -19.53 2.05 -39.94
C LEU A 733 -19.60 2.22 -41.46
N SER A 734 -19.56 3.48 -41.90
CA SER A 734 -19.34 3.81 -43.30
C SER A 734 -17.89 3.55 -43.70
N ASP A 735 -17.63 3.34 -44.99
CA ASP A 735 -16.27 3.20 -45.52
C ASP A 735 -15.39 4.41 -45.17
N GLU A 736 -15.97 5.61 -45.16
CA GLU A 736 -15.29 6.85 -44.76
C GLU A 736 -14.86 6.81 -43.28
N SER A 737 -15.75 6.37 -42.38
CA SER A 737 -15.44 6.23 -40.96
C SER A 737 -14.39 5.15 -40.72
N VAL A 738 -14.45 4.02 -41.44
CA VAL A 738 -13.42 2.97 -41.39
C VAL A 738 -12.08 3.51 -41.89
N ALA A 739 -12.05 4.28 -42.97
CA ALA A 739 -10.84 4.90 -43.49
C ALA A 739 -10.20 5.89 -42.51
N VAL A 740 -11.01 6.64 -41.75
CA VAL A 740 -10.52 7.50 -40.66
C VAL A 740 -9.90 6.66 -39.55
N LEU A 741 -10.62 5.66 -39.05
CA LEU A 741 -10.17 4.80 -37.93
C LEU A 741 -8.97 3.93 -38.29
N SER A 742 -8.78 3.56 -39.56
CA SER A 742 -7.68 2.70 -40.01
C SER A 742 -6.48 3.45 -40.60
N ASN A 743 -6.49 4.81 -40.57
CA ASN A 743 -5.39 5.60 -41.10
C ASN A 743 -4.10 5.39 -40.27
N LYS A 744 -3.17 4.59 -40.82
CA LYS A 744 -1.92 4.20 -40.17
C LYS A 744 -0.97 5.37 -39.91
N ASP A 745 -1.01 6.43 -40.74
CA ASP A 745 -0.15 7.60 -40.56
C ASP A 745 -0.57 8.42 -39.34
N ILE A 746 -1.88 8.57 -39.13
CA ILE A 746 -2.42 9.24 -37.94
C ILE A 746 -2.23 8.37 -36.69
N ILE A 747 -2.50 7.06 -36.78
CA ILE A 747 -2.25 6.11 -35.68
C ILE A 747 -0.78 6.12 -35.25
N ALA A 748 0.15 6.20 -36.21
CA ALA A 748 1.57 6.27 -35.92
C ALA A 748 1.96 7.51 -35.09
N LEU A 749 1.16 8.58 -35.10
CA LEU A 749 1.34 9.68 -34.17
C LEU A 749 1.01 9.22 -32.74
N SER A 750 -0.13 8.58 -32.51
CA SER A 750 -0.52 8.05 -31.20
C SER A 750 0.52 7.07 -30.66
N GLN A 751 0.98 6.16 -31.51
CA GLN A 751 1.89 5.07 -31.18
C GLN A 751 3.38 5.43 -31.31
N ASP A 752 3.72 6.72 -31.41
CA ASP A 752 5.10 7.17 -31.50
C ASP A 752 5.88 6.83 -30.21
N SER A 753 7.09 6.31 -30.37
CA SER A 753 7.88 5.82 -29.23
C SER A 753 8.38 6.91 -28.29
N LEU A 754 8.35 8.19 -28.68
CA LEU A 754 8.70 9.28 -27.75
C LEU A 754 7.59 9.52 -26.72
N GLY A 755 6.34 9.13 -27.02
CA GLY A 755 5.21 9.32 -26.10
C GLY A 755 4.90 10.79 -25.78
N GLN A 756 5.34 11.75 -26.60
CA GLN A 756 5.15 13.17 -26.35
C GLN A 756 3.93 13.70 -27.09
N ALA A 757 3.01 14.32 -26.36
CA ALA A 757 1.87 15.02 -26.95
C ALA A 757 2.29 16.31 -27.65
N VAL A 758 1.49 16.71 -28.64
CA VAL A 758 1.61 18.04 -29.23
C VAL A 758 1.20 19.11 -28.23
N HIS A 759 1.81 20.29 -28.35
CA HIS A 759 1.51 21.46 -27.54
C HIS A 759 0.83 22.54 -28.38
N TYR A 760 -0.05 23.29 -27.74
CA TYR A 760 -0.72 24.44 -28.35
C TYR A 760 0.27 25.59 -28.52
N ILE A 761 0.31 26.15 -29.72
CA ILE A 761 1.20 27.26 -30.07
C ILE A 761 0.39 28.55 -30.07
N GLU A 762 0.36 29.23 -28.92
CA GLU A 762 -0.41 30.45 -28.70
C GLU A 762 -0.06 31.55 -29.72
N ALA A 763 1.23 31.76 -29.99
CA ALA A 763 1.69 32.79 -30.92
C ALA A 763 1.23 32.60 -32.38
N ALA A 764 0.83 31.38 -32.77
CA ALA A 764 0.36 31.05 -34.12
C ALA A 764 -1.15 30.78 -34.18
N SER A 765 -1.85 30.89 -33.05
CA SER A 765 -3.26 30.56 -32.91
C SER A 765 -4.11 31.80 -32.66
N GLU A 766 -5.37 31.78 -33.09
CA GLU A 766 -6.34 32.83 -32.78
C GLU A 766 -7.55 32.19 -32.09
N GLU A 767 -7.76 32.55 -30.81
CA GLU A 767 -8.76 31.90 -29.97
C GLU A 767 -10.17 31.97 -30.58
N GLY A 768 -10.78 30.80 -30.76
CA GLY A 768 -12.12 30.68 -31.33
C GLY A 768 -12.19 30.82 -32.84
N ALA A 769 -11.07 31.03 -33.54
CA ALA A 769 -10.96 31.03 -35.00
C ALA A 769 -10.19 29.80 -35.50
N TRP A 770 -8.90 29.69 -35.15
CA TRP A 770 -8.08 28.54 -35.49
C TRP A 770 -7.05 28.21 -34.40
N GLN A 771 -6.63 26.94 -34.37
CA GLN A 771 -5.60 26.47 -33.45
C GLN A 771 -4.43 25.87 -34.23
N VAL A 772 -3.22 26.18 -33.78
CA VAL A 772 -1.99 25.58 -34.25
C VAL A 772 -1.37 24.79 -33.12
N TRP A 773 -1.09 23.52 -33.39
CA TRP A 773 -0.45 22.62 -32.44
C TRP A 773 0.79 22.02 -33.07
N ALA A 774 1.84 21.85 -32.27
CA ALA A 774 3.06 21.21 -32.75
C ALA A 774 3.73 20.39 -31.66
N GLY A 775 4.44 19.35 -32.05
CA GLY A 775 5.17 18.49 -31.12
C GLY A 775 6.24 17.66 -31.81
N GLN A 776 7.16 17.14 -31.01
CA GLN A 776 8.21 16.27 -31.50
C GLN A 776 7.68 14.84 -31.66
N VAL A 777 8.08 14.18 -32.75
CA VAL A 777 7.87 12.75 -32.99
C VAL A 777 9.19 12.12 -33.37
N ARG A 778 9.30 10.80 -33.33
CA ARG A 778 10.53 10.15 -33.76
C ARG A 778 10.85 10.49 -35.22
N GLY A 779 12.02 11.06 -35.43
CA GLY A 779 12.52 11.47 -36.75
C GLY A 779 11.99 12.81 -37.26
N GLY A 780 11.39 13.65 -36.40
CA GLY A 780 11.04 15.02 -36.77
C GLY A 780 9.94 15.64 -35.91
N TYR A 781 8.98 16.28 -36.56
CA TYR A 781 7.91 17.02 -35.89
C TYR A 781 6.55 16.75 -36.54
N VAL A 782 5.48 16.97 -35.78
CA VAL A 782 4.11 16.99 -36.31
C VAL A 782 3.48 18.35 -36.03
N ILE A 783 2.70 18.86 -36.98
CA ILE A 783 1.95 20.11 -36.88
C ILE A 783 0.50 19.85 -37.24
N LEU A 784 -0.42 20.35 -36.42
CA LEU A 784 -1.86 20.30 -36.68
C LEU A 784 -2.38 21.74 -36.82
N LEU A 785 -3.13 21.99 -37.89
CA LEU A 785 -3.82 23.26 -38.14
C LEU A 785 -5.32 23.02 -38.13
N LEU A 786 -6.02 23.51 -37.11
CA LEU A 786 -7.45 23.33 -36.89
C LEU A 786 -8.22 24.61 -37.22
N ASN A 787 -9.26 24.51 -38.04
CA ASN A 787 -10.32 25.52 -38.12
C ASN A 787 -11.41 25.22 -37.08
N GLU A 788 -11.69 26.15 -36.16
CA GLU A 788 -12.75 25.98 -35.16
C GLU A 788 -14.12 26.47 -35.64
N LYS A 789 -14.17 27.19 -36.77
CA LYS A 789 -15.39 27.80 -37.29
C LYS A 789 -16.19 26.86 -38.18
N SER A 790 -17.48 27.14 -38.28
CA SER A 790 -18.42 26.51 -39.22
C SER A 790 -18.29 27.03 -40.65
N TYR A 791 -17.32 27.90 -40.93
CA TYR A 791 -17.07 28.49 -42.24
C TYR A 791 -15.56 28.48 -42.53
N PRO A 792 -15.14 28.56 -43.82
CA PRO A 792 -13.73 28.51 -44.17
C PRO A 792 -12.88 29.61 -43.52
N GLN A 793 -11.61 29.31 -43.23
CA GLN A 793 -10.64 30.25 -42.65
C GLN A 793 -9.37 30.32 -43.50
N ASP A 794 -8.92 31.53 -43.79
CA ASP A 794 -7.62 31.77 -44.42
C ASP A 794 -6.52 31.73 -43.36
N LEU A 795 -5.60 30.78 -43.50
CA LEU A 795 -4.51 30.60 -42.54
C LEU A 795 -3.15 30.66 -43.25
N SER A 796 -2.23 31.40 -42.65
CA SER A 796 -0.83 31.49 -43.07
C SER A 796 0.06 31.27 -41.85
N VAL A 797 0.82 30.17 -41.83
CA VAL A 797 1.71 29.78 -40.72
C VAL A 797 3.08 29.47 -41.26
N SER A 798 4.11 30.13 -40.73
CA SER A 798 5.51 29.81 -40.97
C SER A 798 5.98 28.76 -39.97
N PHE A 799 6.65 27.70 -40.43
CA PHE A 799 7.16 26.66 -39.55
C PHE A 799 8.35 27.12 -38.69
N ALA A 800 9.05 28.18 -39.11
CA ALA A 800 10.12 28.78 -38.32
C ALA A 800 9.59 29.46 -37.04
N ASP A 801 8.34 29.93 -37.08
CA ASP A 801 7.72 30.71 -35.98
C ASP A 801 7.12 29.80 -34.89
N LEU A 802 7.10 28.49 -35.10
CA LEU A 802 6.51 27.52 -34.18
C LEU A 802 7.42 27.12 -33.00
N GLY A 803 8.60 27.73 -32.89
CA GLY A 803 9.53 27.45 -31.79
C GLY A 803 10.18 26.06 -31.82
N LEU A 804 10.07 25.33 -32.94
CA LEU A 804 10.59 23.97 -33.11
C LEU A 804 12.09 23.91 -33.49
N GLY A 805 12.75 25.06 -33.62
CA GLY A 805 14.16 25.14 -34.04
C GLY A 805 14.39 24.91 -35.54
N ILE A 806 13.33 24.90 -36.35
CA ILE A 806 13.38 24.74 -37.81
C ILE A 806 13.90 26.02 -38.45
N LYS A 807 15.02 25.93 -39.17
CA LYS A 807 15.66 27.07 -39.87
C LYS A 807 15.64 26.86 -41.38
N GLY A 808 14.47 27.04 -41.99
CA GLY A 808 14.28 26.99 -43.45
C GLY A 808 13.42 25.83 -43.96
N PRO A 809 13.35 25.62 -45.28
CA PRO A 809 12.45 24.64 -45.89
C PRO A 809 12.75 23.20 -45.46
N VAL A 810 11.73 22.52 -44.95
CA VAL A 810 11.79 21.16 -44.40
C VAL A 810 10.89 20.22 -45.19
N LYS A 811 11.26 18.94 -45.29
CA LYS A 811 10.43 17.95 -45.98
C LYS A 811 9.14 17.74 -45.19
N ALA A 812 7.99 17.96 -45.83
CA ALA A 812 6.69 17.76 -45.22
C ALA A 812 5.83 16.75 -45.99
N ALA A 813 4.99 16.02 -45.27
CA ALA A 813 3.91 15.21 -45.82
C ALA A 813 2.60 15.55 -45.09
N GLU A 814 1.50 15.65 -45.84
CA GLU A 814 0.16 15.81 -45.27
C GLU A 814 -0.48 14.42 -45.10
N LEU A 815 -0.89 14.10 -43.88
CA LEU A 815 -1.18 12.72 -43.46
C LEU A 815 -2.58 12.23 -43.86
N TRP A 816 -3.55 13.12 -44.11
CA TRP A 816 -4.87 12.72 -44.56
C TRP A 816 -4.90 12.35 -46.05
N SER A 817 -4.18 13.13 -46.86
CA SER A 817 -4.07 12.93 -48.30
C SER A 817 -2.92 12.00 -48.71
N HIS A 818 -2.09 11.57 -47.75
CA HIS A 818 -0.84 10.84 -47.97
C HIS A 818 0.11 11.53 -48.97
N ARG A 819 -0.03 12.85 -49.15
CA ARG A 819 0.70 13.61 -50.17
C ARG A 819 2.00 14.14 -49.58
N SER A 820 3.12 13.79 -50.21
CA SER A 820 4.40 14.46 -49.96
C SER A 820 4.39 15.86 -50.59
N LEU A 821 4.70 16.87 -49.79
CA LEU A 821 4.71 18.29 -50.21
C LEU A 821 6.10 18.77 -50.61
N GLY A 822 7.11 17.89 -50.59
CA GLY A 822 8.49 18.29 -50.81
C GLY A 822 9.01 19.17 -49.67
N LYS A 823 9.92 20.10 -49.98
CA LYS A 823 10.45 21.06 -48.99
C LYS A 823 9.57 22.29 -48.93
N VAL A 824 9.02 22.58 -47.77
CA VAL A 824 8.16 23.74 -47.48
C VAL A 824 8.64 24.46 -46.22
N ASP A 825 8.42 25.76 -46.15
CA ASP A 825 8.76 26.62 -45.01
C ASP A 825 7.53 27.02 -44.16
N GLY A 826 6.33 26.70 -44.64
CA GLY A 826 5.08 26.97 -43.95
C GLY A 826 3.86 26.46 -44.72
N TYR A 827 2.68 26.82 -44.23
CA TYR A 827 1.40 26.60 -44.88
C TYR A 827 0.73 27.95 -45.16
N LYS A 828 0.15 28.10 -46.36
CA LYS A 828 -0.72 29.22 -46.71
C LYS A 828 -1.89 28.71 -47.53
N GLY A 829 -3.11 28.82 -47.01
CA GLY A 829 -4.30 28.34 -47.70
C GLY A 829 -5.57 28.42 -46.87
N VAL A 830 -6.65 27.89 -47.43
CA VAL A 830 -7.97 27.90 -46.81
C VAL A 830 -8.22 26.58 -46.09
N LEU A 831 -8.54 26.63 -44.80
CA LEU A 831 -9.06 25.49 -44.05
C LEU A 831 -10.60 25.47 -44.13
N GLN A 832 -11.17 24.34 -44.52
CA GLN A 832 -12.61 24.12 -44.56
C GLN A 832 -13.22 24.08 -43.14
N PRO A 833 -14.56 24.23 -43.00
CA PRO A 833 -15.22 24.20 -41.70
C PRO A 833 -14.83 22.97 -40.86
N TYR A 834 -14.37 23.20 -39.64
CA TYR A 834 -13.95 22.15 -38.70
C TYR A 834 -12.83 21.22 -39.21
N GLN A 835 -12.13 21.59 -40.28
CA GLN A 835 -11.06 20.80 -40.87
C GLN A 835 -9.78 20.91 -40.04
N THR A 836 -9.06 19.79 -39.95
CA THR A 836 -7.68 19.75 -39.47
C THR A 836 -6.76 19.23 -40.56
N LEU A 837 -5.71 19.99 -40.88
CA LEU A 837 -4.58 19.48 -41.66
C LEU A 837 -3.48 19.00 -40.73
N VAL A 838 -2.87 17.87 -41.06
CA VAL A 838 -1.83 17.25 -40.22
C VAL A 838 -0.57 17.07 -41.05
N PHE A 839 0.48 17.80 -40.69
CA PHE A 839 1.76 17.73 -41.38
C PHE A 839 2.78 16.97 -40.54
N ARG A 840 3.45 16.00 -41.15
CA ARG A 840 4.66 15.39 -40.59
C ARG A 840 5.87 16.01 -41.27
N LEU A 841 6.75 16.60 -40.47
CA LEU A 841 8.01 17.18 -40.90
C LEU A 841 9.15 16.20 -40.61
N GLN A 842 9.98 15.95 -41.61
CA GLN A 842 11.19 15.14 -41.48
C GLN A 842 12.40 16.06 -41.45
N VAL A 843 13.14 16.03 -40.35
CA VAL A 843 14.34 16.86 -40.13
C VAL A 843 15.60 16.03 -40.26
#